data_AF-A0A927UVX7-F1
#
_entry.id   AF-A0A927UVX7-F1
#
_cell.length_a   1.000
_cell.length_b   1.000
_cell.length_c   1.000
_cell.angle_alpha   90.00
_cell.angle_beta   90.00
_cell.angle_gamma   90.00
#
_symmetry.space_group_name_H-M   'P 1'
#
loop_
_entity.id
_entity.type
_entity.pdbx_description
1 polymer ?
#
loop_
_entity_poly.entity_id
_entity_poly.type
_entity_poly.pdbx_seq_one_letter_code
_entity_poly.pdbx_strand_id
1 'polypeptide(L)'
;MLNLFRMKNRASDEIKLCRRALKDMKGFDVMKKNKLMVISFIFMLAMSMLGIGVYTSSKAKHYKISLKSGTYSEKVCVTVKADKGYKVYYTTGNKLSLKKVIKSGKTASFTFSKTGSIRLYAVKNSTKMTAKKIKKIKKTKMTKYTYRIKLNKNTEDDSSDTNDDVSGDSDDIDIIEGDVQDNVGENIVDNQDNISGNIGDVSADSQIPNQNENQNPNQNQNSDANEEEIVTDIADVVYDEIDYDISESDAISVVLPASAPEEKIITDNYEISKKNKLTITKPGKYIVSAATNTVTDGLIEVDYPDESITGMVHLILKDMSITSSNNTSPDSDKGLITIKSNVERAVITLAKDSTVNLIDTGATGIDEEDNTSVTYTGGIICKKTPLTINGEGNLLISSVNGNGIKCTDTLKLVGCNIKINGENENGCGNKGIVAKENIAVKDAVLDIVSKDDAVHSNGNIRIDSGNIEIAAGDDGIHADSKVEINGGNIAVTESYEGIEGGSITINDGIISIVASDDGMNSAGGNDGSGMMGPGGTDPWGSGGFGGDFGGRPSRPSKGSGEEVMPTFEPDNDAMQDAMAPENYDMTTESGEVCDYQILINDGTINIDAEGDGIDSNGNLFFKGGTVIVNGPTRGGNGAIDCGDRGCVCEVTGGTLIAAGAAGMDITPQSTTQQVINVRLSSAQSAGTKVAIKDKDGNIVMEACPEKSFQSVVMSSSDLVIGETYTYVYGKEIN
;
A
#
# COMPACT_ATOMS: atom_id res chain seq x y z
N MET A 1 -33.97 -23.05 -4.41
CA MET A 1 -33.83 -22.86 -2.94
C MET A 1 -33.92 -24.15 -2.12
N LEU A 2 -34.69 -25.17 -2.51
CA LEU A 2 -34.99 -26.34 -1.64
C LEU A 2 -33.74 -27.08 -1.09
N ASN A 3 -32.66 -27.18 -1.87
CA ASN A 3 -31.40 -27.78 -1.40
C ASN A 3 -30.64 -26.92 -0.37
N LEU A 4 -30.85 -25.60 -0.33
CA LEU A 4 -30.28 -24.72 0.71
C LEU A 4 -30.92 -25.01 2.08
N PHE A 5 -32.20 -25.40 2.09
CA PHE A 5 -32.93 -25.80 3.30
C PHE A 5 -32.50 -27.19 3.80
N ARG A 6 -32.13 -28.11 2.89
CA ARG A 6 -31.59 -29.44 3.25
C ARG A 6 -30.20 -29.38 3.88
N MET A 7 -29.35 -28.40 3.51
CA MET A 7 -28.04 -28.19 4.15
C MET A 7 -28.16 -27.70 5.59
N LYS A 8 -29.11 -26.79 5.89
CA LYS A 8 -29.21 -26.13 7.21
C LYS A 8 -29.60 -27.08 8.36
N ASN A 9 -30.18 -28.25 8.06
CA ASN A 9 -30.62 -29.20 9.08
C ASN A 9 -29.58 -30.26 9.49
N ARG A 10 -28.64 -30.69 8.62
CA ARG A 10 -27.65 -31.74 8.98
C ARG A 10 -26.63 -31.27 10.01
N ALA A 11 -26.15 -30.02 9.92
CA ALA A 11 -25.21 -29.44 10.89
C ALA A 11 -25.76 -29.41 12.33
N SER A 12 -27.09 -29.41 12.51
CA SER A 12 -27.72 -29.43 13.85
C SER A 12 -27.48 -30.75 14.61
N ASP A 13 -27.36 -31.88 13.91
CA ASP A 13 -27.33 -33.21 14.53
C ASP A 13 -25.91 -33.73 14.78
N GLU A 14 -24.94 -33.37 13.96
CA GLU A 14 -23.53 -33.72 14.19
C GLU A 14 -22.96 -33.03 15.45
N ILE A 15 -23.37 -31.79 15.72
CA ILE A 15 -23.04 -31.06 16.96
C ILE A 15 -23.65 -31.76 18.20
N LYS A 16 -24.82 -32.40 18.07
CA LYS A 16 -25.43 -33.22 19.13
C LYS A 16 -24.69 -34.56 19.32
N LEU A 17 -24.10 -35.11 18.25
CA LEU A 17 -23.31 -36.34 18.30
C LEU A 17 -21.96 -36.11 19.03
N CYS A 18 -21.24 -35.03 18.70
CA CYS A 18 -20.00 -34.67 19.37
C CYS A 18 -20.19 -34.42 20.89
N ARG A 19 -21.33 -33.81 21.28
CA ARG A 19 -21.71 -33.60 22.69
C ARG A 19 -22.07 -34.89 23.46
N ARG A 20 -22.27 -36.03 22.78
CA ARG A 20 -22.35 -37.35 23.42
C ARG A 20 -20.96 -37.98 23.56
N ALA A 21 -20.15 -37.97 22.49
CA ALA A 21 -18.80 -38.52 22.51
C ALA A 21 -17.91 -37.92 23.63
N LEU A 22 -18.04 -36.61 23.89
CA LEU A 22 -17.33 -35.93 24.98
C LEU A 22 -17.82 -36.27 26.40
N LYS A 23 -18.96 -36.94 26.57
CA LYS A 23 -19.52 -37.28 27.90
C LYS A 23 -19.17 -38.67 28.41
N ASP A 24 -18.82 -39.61 27.54
CA ASP A 24 -18.46 -40.98 27.93
C ASP A 24 -16.95 -41.14 28.24
N MET A 25 -16.31 -40.08 28.75
CA MET A 25 -14.97 -40.13 29.33
C MET A 25 -14.92 -41.12 30.50
N LYS A 26 -14.16 -42.21 30.33
CA LYS A 26 -13.72 -43.11 31.41
C LYS A 26 -12.30 -43.60 31.15
N GLY A 27 -11.51 -43.76 32.21
CA GLY A 27 -10.21 -44.45 32.15
C GLY A 27 -9.04 -43.54 31.76
N PHE A 28 -8.77 -42.55 32.61
CA PHE A 28 -7.45 -41.90 32.64
C PHE A 28 -6.43 -42.89 33.17
N ASP A 29 -5.52 -43.44 32.35
CA ASP A 29 -4.19 -43.89 32.81
C ASP A 29 -3.16 -44.10 31.68
N VAL A 30 -1.90 -44.21 32.05
CA VAL A 30 -0.71 -44.56 31.24
C VAL A 30 -0.35 -43.56 30.12
N MET A 31 -0.48 -42.26 30.41
CA MET A 31 0.51 -41.30 29.91
C MET A 31 1.92 -41.68 30.42
N LYS A 32 2.69 -42.50 29.68
CA LYS A 32 4.10 -42.77 30.05
C LYS A 32 5.07 -43.25 28.96
N LYS A 33 4.73 -43.15 27.66
CA LYS A 33 5.66 -43.48 26.55
C LYS A 33 5.55 -42.54 25.33
N ASN A 34 5.88 -41.26 25.50
CA ASN A 34 6.48 -40.38 24.46
C ASN A 34 6.73 -38.96 24.99
N LYS A 35 7.77 -38.77 25.83
CA LYS A 35 8.09 -37.45 26.43
C LYS A 35 8.45 -36.36 25.40
N LEU A 36 8.99 -36.73 24.25
CA LEU A 36 9.43 -35.76 23.23
C LEU A 36 8.25 -35.00 22.60
N MET A 37 7.09 -35.65 22.46
CA MET A 37 5.89 -35.04 21.87
C MET A 37 5.28 -33.98 22.79
N VAL A 38 5.27 -34.24 24.10
CA VAL A 38 4.81 -33.27 25.12
C VAL A 38 5.76 -32.08 25.24
N ILE A 39 7.09 -32.30 25.18
CA ILE A 39 8.06 -31.20 25.14
C ILE A 39 7.87 -30.35 23.89
N SER A 40 7.66 -30.95 22.71
CA SER A 40 7.39 -30.20 21.47
C SER A 40 6.08 -29.40 21.54
N PHE A 41 5.05 -29.92 22.24
CA PHE A 41 3.78 -29.20 22.42
C PHE A 41 3.92 -28.03 23.40
N ILE A 42 4.68 -28.21 24.49
CA ILE A 42 5.02 -27.13 25.43
C ILE A 42 5.89 -26.06 24.74
N PHE A 43 6.81 -26.43 23.85
CA PHE A 43 7.61 -25.47 23.09
C PHE A 43 6.76 -24.68 22.08
N MET A 44 5.77 -25.31 21.43
CA MET A 44 4.81 -24.59 20.58
C MET A 44 3.92 -23.62 21.37
N LEU A 45 3.51 -23.99 22.60
CA LEU A 45 2.75 -23.10 23.50
C LEU A 45 3.59 -21.98 24.13
N ALA A 46 4.92 -22.15 24.23
CA ALA A 46 5.83 -21.10 24.68
C ALA A 46 6.14 -20.09 23.57
N MET A 47 6.32 -20.54 22.33
CA MET A 47 6.56 -19.64 21.18
C MET A 47 5.30 -18.96 20.63
N SER A 48 4.13 -19.18 21.24
CA SER A 48 2.92 -18.37 21.02
C SER A 48 2.74 -17.25 22.05
N MET A 49 3.77 -16.95 22.86
CA MET A 49 3.74 -15.90 23.90
C MET A 49 5.00 -15.02 23.94
N LEU A 50 5.82 -15.02 22.89
CA LEU A 50 6.89 -14.05 22.67
C LEU A 50 6.92 -13.65 21.20
N GLY A 51 7.07 -12.35 20.94
CA GLY A 51 7.26 -11.79 19.60
C GLY A 51 8.66 -12.02 19.03
N ILE A 52 9.09 -11.15 18.13
CA ILE A 52 10.38 -11.19 17.40
C ILE A 52 10.48 -12.36 16.40
N GLY A 53 9.85 -12.17 15.23
CA GLY A 53 10.08 -13.02 14.06
C GLY A 53 11.35 -12.60 13.30
N VAL A 54 12.50 -13.23 13.59
CA VAL A 54 13.72 -13.06 12.78
C VAL A 54 13.49 -13.65 11.37
N TYR A 55 13.57 -12.83 10.33
CA TYR A 55 13.30 -13.21 8.95
C TYR A 55 14.25 -14.30 8.42
N THR A 56 13.81 -15.56 8.42
CA THR A 56 14.51 -16.63 7.68
C THR A 56 14.13 -16.58 6.20
N SER A 57 15.11 -16.28 5.32
CA SER A 57 14.87 -15.95 3.91
C SER A 57 14.01 -16.98 3.15
N SER A 58 12.94 -16.51 2.49
CA SER A 58 12.22 -17.34 1.52
C SER A 58 13.14 -17.70 0.35
N LYS A 59 13.05 -18.94 -0.16
CA LYS A 59 13.96 -19.40 -1.23
C LYS A 59 13.68 -18.65 -2.52
N ALA A 60 14.63 -17.80 -2.92
CA ALA A 60 14.57 -16.95 -4.10
C ALA A 60 13.98 -17.68 -5.32
N LYS A 61 12.92 -17.10 -5.88
CA LYS A 61 12.30 -17.56 -7.12
C LYS A 61 13.20 -17.06 -8.24
N HIS A 62 13.95 -17.94 -8.89
CA HIS A 62 14.96 -17.55 -9.88
C HIS A 62 14.37 -17.15 -11.26
N TYR A 63 13.43 -16.20 -11.22
CA TYR A 63 12.75 -15.53 -12.33
C TYR A 63 11.91 -14.34 -11.81
N LYS A 64 11.94 -13.20 -12.51
CA LYS A 64 10.91 -12.13 -12.36
C LYS A 64 9.68 -12.46 -13.22
N ILE A 65 8.50 -11.99 -12.83
CA ILE A 65 7.21 -12.18 -13.53
C ILE A 65 6.38 -10.89 -13.42
N SER A 66 5.87 -10.36 -14.54
CA SER A 66 5.32 -8.99 -14.58
C SER A 66 3.98 -8.81 -13.86
N LEU A 67 3.18 -9.87 -13.70
CA LEU A 67 1.85 -9.79 -13.08
C LEU A 67 1.62 -10.89 -12.05
N LYS A 68 1.19 -10.50 -10.85
CA LYS A 68 0.75 -11.39 -9.76
C LYS A 68 -0.50 -12.19 -10.17
N SER A 69 -0.82 -13.23 -9.41
CA SER A 69 -2.00 -14.06 -9.70
C SER A 69 -3.28 -13.43 -9.16
N GLY A 70 -4.08 -12.82 -10.04
CA GLY A 70 -5.30 -12.08 -9.67
C GLY A 70 -6.53 -12.35 -10.54
N THR A 71 -7.45 -11.40 -10.52
CA THR A 71 -8.66 -11.33 -11.36
C THR A 71 -8.61 -10.05 -12.17
N TYR A 72 -8.98 -10.11 -13.45
CA TYR A 72 -8.85 -9.04 -14.43
C TYR A 72 -10.11 -8.95 -15.28
N SER A 73 -10.44 -7.78 -15.81
CA SER A 73 -11.54 -7.52 -16.76
C SER A 73 -11.22 -8.01 -18.18
N GLU A 74 -9.97 -7.86 -18.58
CA GLU A 74 -9.50 -7.95 -19.98
C GLU A 74 -8.59 -9.16 -20.24
N LYS A 75 -8.06 -9.24 -21.48
CA LYS A 75 -6.93 -10.11 -21.84
C LYS A 75 -5.71 -9.79 -20.96
N VAL A 76 -5.10 -10.78 -20.32
CA VAL A 76 -3.92 -10.56 -19.46
C VAL A 76 -2.63 -10.97 -20.17
N CYS A 77 -1.66 -10.08 -20.33
CA CYS A 77 -0.34 -10.41 -20.89
C CYS A 77 0.72 -10.52 -19.78
N VAL A 78 1.21 -11.73 -19.51
CA VAL A 78 2.17 -12.00 -18.44
C VAL A 78 3.56 -12.26 -19.04
N THR A 79 4.56 -11.46 -18.69
CA THR A 79 5.95 -11.75 -19.06
C THR A 79 6.66 -12.50 -17.92
N VAL A 80 7.61 -13.37 -18.27
CA VAL A 80 8.46 -14.10 -17.31
C VAL A 80 9.91 -14.00 -17.78
N LYS A 81 10.76 -13.30 -17.00
CA LYS A 81 12.21 -13.14 -17.26
C LYS A 81 12.97 -14.15 -16.41
N ALA A 82 13.73 -15.05 -17.04
CA ALA A 82 14.53 -16.03 -16.33
C ALA A 82 15.88 -15.43 -15.91
N ASP A 83 16.29 -15.59 -14.65
CA ASP A 83 17.53 -15.00 -14.13
C ASP A 83 18.77 -15.43 -14.92
N LYS A 84 19.79 -14.56 -14.94
CA LYS A 84 21.13 -14.92 -15.43
C LYS A 84 21.64 -16.13 -14.62
N GLY A 85 22.02 -17.20 -15.32
CA GLY A 85 22.46 -18.46 -14.72
C GLY A 85 21.36 -19.51 -14.48
N TYR A 86 20.08 -19.21 -14.73
CA TYR A 86 18.94 -20.13 -14.54
C TYR A 86 18.19 -20.41 -15.85
N LYS A 87 17.25 -21.35 -15.84
CA LYS A 87 16.29 -21.56 -16.94
C LYS A 87 14.96 -22.02 -16.37
N VAL A 88 13.87 -21.48 -16.91
CA VAL A 88 12.52 -21.66 -16.37
C VAL A 88 11.73 -22.57 -17.29
N TYR A 89 11.39 -23.77 -16.82
CA TYR A 89 10.45 -24.63 -17.52
C TYR A 89 9.02 -24.22 -17.16
N TYR A 90 8.16 -24.11 -18.16
CA TYR A 90 6.79 -23.62 -17.97
C TYR A 90 5.72 -24.56 -18.53
N THR A 91 4.51 -24.47 -17.99
CA THR A 91 3.32 -25.10 -18.58
C THR A 91 2.04 -24.36 -18.20
N THR A 92 1.14 -24.20 -19.16
CA THR A 92 -0.23 -23.73 -18.94
C THR A 92 -1.18 -24.89 -18.57
N GLY A 93 -0.70 -26.13 -18.59
CA GLY A 93 -1.47 -27.34 -18.29
C GLY A 93 -0.97 -28.09 -17.06
N ASN A 94 -1.18 -29.41 -17.07
CA ASN A 94 -0.90 -30.29 -15.93
C ASN A 94 0.55 -30.83 -15.84
N LYS A 95 1.35 -30.74 -16.92
CA LYS A 95 2.70 -31.35 -17.02
C LYS A 95 3.69 -30.42 -17.76
N LEU A 96 4.94 -30.41 -17.33
CA LEU A 96 6.05 -29.70 -18.00
C LEU A 96 6.56 -30.46 -19.24
N SER A 97 7.27 -29.76 -20.14
CA SER A 97 7.93 -30.36 -21.30
C SER A 97 9.30 -29.72 -21.57
N LEU A 98 10.22 -30.44 -22.21
CA LEU A 98 11.54 -29.88 -22.57
C LEU A 98 11.45 -28.75 -23.61
N LYS A 99 10.36 -28.68 -24.40
CA LYS A 99 10.16 -27.64 -25.44
C LYS A 99 9.66 -26.32 -24.86
N LYS A 100 9.03 -26.32 -23.68
CA LYS A 100 8.53 -25.12 -23.00
C LYS A 100 9.54 -24.69 -21.94
N VAL A 101 10.56 -23.95 -22.38
CA VAL A 101 11.66 -23.44 -21.54
C VAL A 101 12.04 -22.01 -21.92
N ILE A 102 12.20 -21.16 -20.91
CA ILE A 102 12.75 -19.81 -21.01
C ILE A 102 14.26 -19.93 -20.73
N LYS A 103 15.10 -19.39 -21.62
CA LYS A 103 16.57 -19.44 -21.51
C LYS A 103 17.08 -18.42 -20.47
N SER A 104 18.24 -18.69 -19.88
CA SER A 104 18.97 -17.78 -18.98
C SER A 104 19.03 -16.36 -19.51
N GLY A 105 18.64 -15.38 -18.68
CA GLY A 105 18.66 -13.96 -19.00
C GLY A 105 17.64 -13.50 -20.05
N LYS A 106 16.68 -14.34 -20.47
CA LYS A 106 15.69 -13.99 -21.49
C LYS A 106 14.26 -14.12 -20.98
N THR A 107 13.36 -13.47 -21.70
CA THR A 107 11.94 -13.30 -21.34
C THR A 107 11.05 -14.16 -22.25
N ALA A 108 9.86 -14.53 -21.77
CA ALA A 108 8.78 -15.05 -22.60
C ALA A 108 7.43 -14.51 -22.12
N SER A 109 6.55 -14.17 -23.07
CA SER A 109 5.24 -13.56 -22.81
C SER A 109 4.09 -14.56 -23.00
N PHE A 110 3.03 -14.41 -22.20
CA PHE A 110 1.89 -15.32 -22.14
C PHE A 110 0.57 -14.56 -22.04
N THR A 111 -0.19 -14.52 -23.13
CA THR A 111 -1.51 -13.89 -23.17
C THR A 111 -2.61 -14.87 -22.74
N PHE A 112 -3.45 -14.46 -21.78
CA PHE A 112 -4.62 -15.19 -21.30
C PHE A 112 -5.90 -14.43 -21.65
N SER A 113 -6.56 -14.83 -22.74
CA SER A 113 -7.88 -14.29 -23.14
C SER A 113 -9.06 -14.98 -22.44
N LYS A 114 -8.79 -15.95 -21.55
CA LYS A 114 -9.76 -16.70 -20.73
C LYS A 114 -9.08 -17.14 -19.44
N THR A 115 -9.86 -17.34 -18.37
CA THR A 115 -9.37 -17.80 -17.05
C THR A 115 -8.42 -18.99 -17.16
N GLY A 116 -7.23 -18.87 -16.59
CA GLY A 116 -6.12 -19.79 -16.80
C GLY A 116 -5.11 -19.87 -15.66
N SER A 117 -3.99 -20.55 -15.95
CA SER A 117 -2.85 -20.62 -15.04
C SER A 117 -1.56 -20.91 -15.79
N ILE A 118 -0.44 -20.38 -15.31
CA ILE A 118 0.91 -20.85 -15.66
C ILE A 118 1.56 -21.50 -14.44
N ARG A 119 2.34 -22.54 -14.68
CA ARG A 119 3.22 -23.16 -13.68
C ARG A 119 4.66 -23.02 -14.12
N LEU A 120 5.50 -22.54 -13.23
CA LEU A 120 6.91 -22.23 -13.47
C LEU A 120 7.82 -23.10 -12.60
N TYR A 121 8.97 -23.49 -13.16
CA TYR A 121 10.00 -24.25 -12.49
C TYR A 121 11.40 -23.80 -12.95
N ALA A 122 12.06 -22.99 -12.14
CA ALA A 122 13.44 -22.59 -12.37
C ALA A 122 14.44 -23.68 -11.95
N VAL A 123 15.56 -23.76 -12.68
CA VAL A 123 16.69 -24.63 -12.34
C VAL A 123 17.99 -24.02 -12.86
N LYS A 124 19.12 -24.18 -12.14
CA LYS A 124 20.44 -23.69 -12.60
C LYS A 124 20.72 -24.17 -14.01
N ASN A 125 21.21 -23.29 -14.90
CA ASN A 125 21.37 -23.56 -16.33
C ASN A 125 22.32 -24.75 -16.60
N SER A 126 23.35 -24.94 -15.77
CA SER A 126 24.24 -26.11 -15.77
C SER A 126 23.53 -27.46 -15.53
N THR A 127 22.32 -27.47 -14.97
CA THR A 127 21.58 -28.70 -14.67
C THR A 127 21.08 -29.38 -15.94
N LYS A 128 21.61 -30.57 -16.23
CA LYS A 128 21.20 -31.40 -17.37
C LYS A 128 19.82 -32.03 -17.12
N MET A 129 18.80 -31.40 -17.70
CA MET A 129 17.41 -31.86 -17.70
C MET A 129 17.13 -32.80 -18.86
N THR A 130 16.33 -33.84 -18.63
CA THR A 130 15.96 -34.86 -19.63
C THR A 130 14.45 -35.09 -19.64
N ALA A 131 13.93 -35.69 -20.70
CA ALA A 131 12.49 -35.97 -20.81
C ALA A 131 11.96 -36.86 -19.67
N LYS A 132 12.81 -37.75 -19.12
CA LYS A 132 12.50 -38.60 -17.96
C LYS A 132 12.55 -37.85 -16.63
N LYS A 133 13.45 -36.86 -16.48
CA LYS A 133 13.48 -35.96 -15.30
C LYS A 133 12.28 -35.00 -15.30
N ILE A 134 12.04 -34.29 -16.39
CA ILE A 134 11.03 -33.21 -16.41
C ILE A 134 9.59 -33.73 -16.25
N LYS A 135 9.28 -34.92 -16.79
CA LYS A 135 7.98 -35.61 -16.59
C LYS A 135 7.76 -36.09 -15.14
N LYS A 136 8.79 -36.12 -14.29
CA LYS A 136 8.72 -36.56 -12.88
C LYS A 136 8.61 -35.41 -11.86
N ILE A 137 8.64 -34.15 -12.28
CA ILE A 137 8.48 -33.00 -11.37
C ILE A 137 7.05 -32.99 -10.81
N LYS A 138 6.92 -33.11 -9.48
CA LYS A 138 5.62 -33.05 -8.78
C LYS A 138 5.03 -31.63 -8.86
N LYS A 139 3.69 -31.53 -8.87
CA LYS A 139 2.97 -30.24 -8.88
C LYS A 139 3.41 -29.30 -7.75
N THR A 140 3.66 -29.84 -6.56
CA THR A 140 4.13 -29.12 -5.36
C THR A 140 5.58 -28.60 -5.43
N LYS A 141 6.30 -28.82 -6.54
CA LYS A 141 7.60 -28.20 -6.80
C LYS A 141 7.54 -27.11 -7.88
N MET A 142 6.38 -26.82 -8.43
CA MET A 142 6.18 -25.72 -9.39
C MET A 142 5.39 -24.59 -8.73
N THR A 143 5.85 -23.34 -8.87
CA THR A 143 5.04 -22.17 -8.52
C THR A 143 3.86 -22.08 -9.50
N LYS A 144 2.64 -21.88 -9.01
CA LYS A 144 1.43 -21.76 -9.84
C LYS A 144 0.87 -20.35 -9.71
N TYR A 145 0.74 -19.66 -10.84
CA TYR A 145 0.05 -18.38 -10.95
C TYR A 145 -1.29 -18.64 -11.68
N THR A 146 -2.38 -18.07 -11.18
CA THR A 146 -3.72 -18.14 -11.81
C THR A 146 -4.17 -16.73 -12.14
N TYR A 147 -4.73 -16.58 -13.33
CA TYR A 147 -5.29 -15.33 -13.84
C TYR A 147 -6.74 -15.61 -14.18
N ARG A 148 -7.68 -14.97 -13.49
CA ARG A 148 -9.12 -15.06 -13.79
C ARG A 148 -9.52 -13.90 -14.68
N ILE A 149 -10.28 -14.16 -15.73
CA ILE A 149 -10.84 -13.13 -16.60
C ILE A 149 -12.35 -13.03 -16.33
N LYS A 150 -12.81 -11.90 -15.80
CA LYS A 150 -14.22 -11.52 -15.70
C LYS A 150 -14.66 -11.03 -17.09
N LEU A 151 -15.37 -11.86 -17.85
CA LEU A 151 -16.00 -11.39 -19.08
C LEU A 151 -17.24 -10.56 -18.73
N ASN A 152 -17.19 -9.24 -18.98
CA ASN A 152 -18.39 -8.42 -19.01
C ASN A 152 -19.30 -8.94 -20.14
N LYS A 153 -20.52 -9.35 -19.79
CA LYS A 153 -21.58 -9.58 -20.75
C LYS A 153 -22.28 -8.24 -20.99
N ASN A 154 -21.87 -7.50 -22.01
CA ASN A 154 -22.73 -6.46 -22.54
C ASN A 154 -23.95 -7.14 -23.16
N THR A 155 -25.14 -6.80 -22.65
CA THR A 155 -26.42 -7.22 -23.21
C THR A 155 -26.98 -6.11 -24.08
N GLU A 156 -26.65 -6.14 -25.36
CA GLU A 156 -27.53 -5.62 -26.40
C GLU A 156 -28.40 -6.81 -26.84
N ASP A 157 -29.72 -6.78 -26.56
CA ASP A 157 -30.68 -6.48 -27.63
C ASP A 157 -32.12 -6.28 -27.12
N ASP A 158 -32.77 -5.27 -27.70
CA ASP A 158 -34.21 -5.06 -27.94
C ASP A 158 -35.28 -5.42 -26.86
N SER A 159 -36.55 -5.47 -27.29
CA SER A 159 -37.72 -5.06 -26.51
C SER A 159 -38.87 -6.09 -26.44
N SER A 160 -39.92 -5.71 -25.66
CA SER A 160 -41.29 -6.27 -25.62
C SER A 160 -41.61 -7.50 -24.73
N ASP A 161 -42.33 -7.19 -23.64
CA ASP A 161 -43.59 -7.79 -23.15
C ASP A 161 -43.78 -9.26 -22.68
N THR A 162 -44.50 -9.36 -21.55
CA THR A 162 -45.45 -10.43 -21.10
C THR A 162 -44.97 -11.81 -20.59
N ASN A 163 -45.06 -11.95 -19.25
CA ASN A 163 -45.83 -12.96 -18.47
C ASN A 163 -45.49 -14.48 -18.39
N ASP A 164 -45.98 -15.05 -17.28
CA ASP A 164 -46.37 -16.46 -16.97
C ASP A 164 -45.31 -17.57 -16.72
N ASP A 165 -44.79 -17.58 -15.47
CA ASP A 165 -45.03 -18.60 -14.39
C ASP A 165 -44.67 -20.12 -14.53
N VAL A 166 -44.57 -20.79 -13.37
CA VAL A 166 -44.65 -22.26 -13.08
C VAL A 166 -43.44 -23.20 -13.28
N SER A 167 -42.61 -23.31 -12.22
CA SER A 167 -42.03 -24.56 -11.63
C SER A 167 -41.05 -25.51 -12.38
N GLY A 168 -40.20 -26.24 -11.63
CA GLY A 168 -39.46 -27.43 -12.14
C GLY A 168 -38.26 -27.91 -11.30
N ASP A 169 -38.40 -29.05 -10.61
CA ASP A 169 -37.34 -29.92 -10.04
C ASP A 169 -36.89 -30.96 -11.13
N SER A 170 -35.80 -31.75 -11.08
CA SER A 170 -34.67 -31.95 -10.15
C SER A 170 -33.58 -32.89 -10.77
N ASP A 171 -32.51 -33.24 -10.01
CA ASP A 171 -31.68 -34.48 -10.08
C ASP A 171 -30.72 -34.70 -11.32
N ASP A 172 -29.60 -35.47 -11.28
CA ASP A 172 -28.90 -36.18 -10.19
C ASP A 172 -27.38 -36.52 -10.46
N ILE A 173 -26.60 -36.78 -9.38
CA ILE A 173 -25.56 -37.85 -9.06
C ILE A 173 -24.54 -38.35 -10.16
N ASP A 174 -23.31 -38.92 -9.95
CA ASP A 174 -22.48 -39.59 -8.89
C ASP A 174 -21.09 -38.88 -8.68
N ILE A 175 -20.23 -39.04 -7.64
CA ILE A 175 -19.88 -40.04 -6.58
C ILE A 175 -18.74 -41.06 -6.92
N ILE A 176 -17.72 -41.17 -6.02
CA ILE A 176 -16.99 -42.39 -5.52
C ILE A 176 -15.74 -42.01 -4.64
N GLU A 177 -15.36 -42.86 -3.68
CA GLU A 177 -14.42 -42.65 -2.53
C GLU A 177 -12.93 -43.03 -2.81
N GLY A 178 -11.90 -42.62 -2.04
CA GLY A 178 -11.30 -43.26 -0.83
C GLY A 178 -9.78 -43.59 -1.04
N ASP A 179 -8.97 -44.29 -0.21
CA ASP A 179 -8.78 -44.44 1.27
C ASP A 179 -7.62 -45.47 1.57
N VAL A 180 -6.93 -45.65 2.73
CA VAL A 180 -6.63 -44.86 3.95
C VAL A 180 -5.47 -45.53 4.80
N GLN A 181 -4.71 -44.78 5.65
CA GLN A 181 -3.81 -45.20 6.79
C GLN A 181 -2.69 -46.29 6.56
N ASP A 182 -1.89 -46.79 7.54
CA ASP A 182 -0.93 -46.19 8.52
C ASP A 182 0.07 -47.29 9.04
N ASN A 183 1.17 -46.91 9.75
CA ASN A 183 1.70 -47.50 11.02
C ASN A 183 3.21 -47.24 11.36
N VAL A 184 3.61 -47.39 12.64
CA VAL A 184 4.91 -46.99 13.25
C VAL A 184 5.32 -47.88 14.48
N GLY A 185 6.63 -47.99 14.82
CA GLY A 185 7.19 -48.48 16.12
C GLY A 185 7.76 -49.91 16.12
N GLU A 186 8.68 -50.39 16.98
CA GLU A 186 9.52 -49.96 18.17
C GLU A 186 10.85 -50.84 18.09
N ASN A 187 11.94 -50.88 18.89
CA ASN A 187 12.46 -50.27 20.15
C ASN A 187 13.98 -50.61 20.38
N ILE A 188 14.77 -49.71 21.05
CA ILE A 188 15.82 -49.97 22.11
C ILE A 188 17.12 -50.76 21.69
N VAL A 189 18.38 -50.52 22.15
CA VAL A 189 19.06 -50.65 23.50
C VAL A 189 20.30 -49.71 23.65
N ASP A 190 20.74 -49.49 24.90
CA ASP A 190 21.80 -48.59 25.45
C ASP A 190 23.29 -48.82 25.06
N ASN A 191 24.20 -47.86 25.36
CA ASN A 191 25.18 -47.96 26.49
C ASN A 191 25.99 -46.64 26.81
N GLN A 192 26.97 -46.69 27.75
CA GLN A 192 27.62 -45.57 28.51
C GLN A 192 28.98 -44.99 27.99
N ASP A 193 29.57 -44.08 28.81
CA ASP A 193 31.00 -43.62 28.94
C ASP A 193 31.50 -42.34 28.18
N ASN A 194 32.50 -41.53 28.61
CA ASN A 194 33.04 -41.10 29.95
C ASN A 194 34.15 -39.98 29.79
N ILE A 195 34.67 -39.40 30.91
CA ILE A 195 36.03 -38.77 31.12
C ILE A 195 36.37 -37.30 30.68
N SER A 196 36.36 -36.39 31.68
CA SER A 196 37.33 -35.32 32.14
C SER A 196 38.05 -34.24 31.27
N GLY A 197 38.23 -33.03 31.87
CA GLY A 197 39.39 -32.10 31.72
C GLY A 197 39.04 -30.61 31.50
N ASN A 198 39.13 -29.66 32.47
CA ASN A 198 40.28 -28.89 33.04
C ASN A 198 41.13 -28.06 32.04
N ILE A 199 41.62 -26.82 32.30
CA ILE A 199 41.32 -25.73 33.28
C ILE A 199 42.08 -24.43 32.84
N GLY A 200 41.69 -23.22 33.28
CA GLY A 200 42.43 -21.92 33.10
C GLY A 200 41.83 -20.99 32.02
N ASP A 201 41.60 -19.67 32.18
CA ASP A 201 42.06 -18.60 33.12
C ASP A 201 43.54 -18.15 32.85
N VAL A 202 43.94 -16.86 32.83
CA VAL A 202 43.45 -15.62 33.50
C VAL A 202 43.81 -14.33 32.70
N SER A 203 43.13 -13.18 32.97
CA SER A 203 43.55 -11.75 32.80
C SER A 203 43.90 -11.20 31.39
N ALA A 204 43.51 -9.98 30.92
CA ALA A 204 43.47 -8.61 31.52
C ALA A 204 44.89 -7.96 31.62
N ASP A 205 45.16 -6.66 31.35
CA ASP A 205 44.33 -5.47 31.03
C ASP A 205 45.20 -4.38 30.31
N SER A 206 44.58 -3.24 29.95
CA SER A 206 45.13 -1.85 30.02
C SER A 206 45.70 -1.10 28.78
N GLN A 207 44.95 -0.05 28.42
CA GLN A 207 45.36 1.36 28.23
C GLN A 207 46.05 1.90 26.95
N ILE A 208 45.34 2.89 26.37
CA ILE A 208 45.67 3.95 25.40
C ILE A 208 45.97 5.23 26.26
N PRO A 209 46.92 6.16 25.94
CA PRO A 209 46.60 7.27 25.01
C PRO A 209 47.71 8.07 24.27
N ASN A 210 47.25 8.73 23.19
CA ASN A 210 47.67 10.02 22.60
C ASN A 210 49.09 10.26 22.04
N GLN A 211 49.12 10.78 20.80
CA GLN A 211 49.53 12.18 20.53
C GLN A 211 49.07 12.69 19.14
N ASN A 212 49.19 14.01 18.94
CA ASN A 212 49.01 14.76 17.67
C ASN A 212 50.05 14.31 16.59
N GLU A 213 50.07 14.76 15.33
CA GLU A 213 49.73 16.08 14.77
C GLU A 213 49.53 16.08 13.24
N ASN A 214 49.29 17.27 12.66
CA ASN A 214 48.81 17.52 11.30
C ASN A 214 49.92 17.69 10.24
N GLN A 215 49.82 16.98 9.10
CA GLN A 215 50.26 17.50 7.79
C GLN A 215 49.76 16.70 6.57
N ASN A 216 49.40 17.42 5.49
CA ASN A 216 49.14 16.91 4.13
C ASN A 216 50.26 17.45 3.21
N PRO A 217 50.87 16.64 2.33
CA PRO A 217 50.54 16.80 0.91
C PRO A 217 50.57 15.50 0.08
N ASN A 218 49.39 15.07 -0.35
CA ASN A 218 49.06 14.60 -1.70
C ASN A 218 50.08 13.67 -2.42
N GLN A 219 49.87 12.36 -2.31
CA GLN A 219 50.35 11.40 -3.32
C GLN A 219 49.23 10.43 -3.74
N ASN A 220 49.03 10.32 -5.05
CA ASN A 220 48.01 9.49 -5.70
C ASN A 220 48.48 8.02 -5.84
N GLN A 221 47.77 7.08 -5.21
CA GLN A 221 47.78 5.66 -5.55
C GLN A 221 46.39 5.03 -5.38
N ASN A 222 46.07 4.06 -6.23
CA ASN A 222 44.78 3.35 -6.23
C ASN A 222 44.50 2.60 -4.92
N SER A 223 43.26 2.69 -4.46
CA SER A 223 42.57 1.64 -3.71
C SER A 223 41.12 1.57 -4.16
N ASP A 224 40.51 0.38 -4.02
CA ASP A 224 39.21 0.01 -4.59
C ASP A 224 38.08 1.03 -4.34
N ALA A 225 37.24 1.23 -5.36
CA ALA A 225 35.98 1.94 -5.20
C ALA A 225 35.03 1.05 -4.39
N ASN A 226 34.71 1.47 -3.17
CA ASN A 226 33.53 0.95 -2.47
C ASN A 226 32.28 1.37 -3.26
N GLU A 227 31.39 0.41 -3.51
CA GLU A 227 30.01 0.73 -3.86
C GLU A 227 29.34 1.23 -2.57
N GLU A 228 29.18 2.55 -2.43
CA GLU A 228 28.48 3.12 -1.27
C GLU A 228 26.99 2.78 -1.35
N GLU A 229 26.53 1.98 -0.39
CA GLU A 229 25.14 1.54 -0.25
C GLU A 229 24.32 2.72 0.27
N ILE A 230 23.66 3.46 -0.64
CA ILE A 230 22.82 4.62 -0.31
C ILE A 230 21.55 4.12 0.41
N VAL A 231 21.61 4.04 1.74
CA VAL A 231 20.49 3.68 2.60
C VAL A 231 19.59 4.90 2.82
N THR A 232 18.51 5.01 2.05
CA THR A 232 17.56 6.14 2.10
C THR A 232 16.50 6.01 3.19
N ASP A 233 16.83 5.46 4.37
CA ASP A 233 15.83 5.20 5.42
C ASP A 233 15.18 6.49 5.93
N ILE A 234 13.84 6.53 5.92
CA ILE A 234 13.06 7.55 6.64
C ILE A 234 13.31 7.35 8.14
N ALA A 235 13.85 8.37 8.81
CA ALA A 235 14.29 8.28 10.20
C ALA A 235 13.15 8.10 11.22
N ASP A 236 11.93 8.56 10.89
CA ASP A 236 10.89 8.82 11.89
C ASP A 236 9.83 7.71 12.07
N VAL A 237 9.76 6.72 11.18
CA VAL A 237 8.73 5.67 11.22
C VAL A 237 9.30 4.35 11.76
N VAL A 238 9.37 4.25 13.09
CA VAL A 238 9.73 3.00 13.79
C VAL A 238 8.49 2.22 14.19
N TYR A 239 8.40 0.96 13.77
CA TYR A 239 7.43 -0.01 14.30
C TYR A 239 7.96 -0.71 15.56
N ASP A 240 7.17 -0.80 16.61
CA ASP A 240 7.51 -1.49 17.86
C ASP A 240 6.50 -2.60 18.22
N GLU A 241 6.66 -3.28 19.36
CA GLU A 241 5.91 -4.51 19.66
C GLU A 241 4.39 -4.30 19.81
N ILE A 242 3.92 -3.13 20.28
CA ILE A 242 2.47 -2.89 20.44
C ILE A 242 1.79 -2.62 19.08
N ASP A 243 2.54 -2.18 18.06
CA ASP A 243 1.97 -2.02 16.71
C ASP A 243 1.45 -3.34 16.11
N TYR A 244 2.00 -4.47 16.58
CA TYR A 244 1.59 -5.82 16.21
C TYR A 244 0.78 -6.53 17.31
N ASP A 245 0.49 -5.88 18.44
CA ASP A 245 -0.29 -6.51 19.51
C ASP A 245 -1.76 -6.60 19.11
N ILE A 246 -2.24 -7.83 19.02
CA ILE A 246 -3.63 -8.23 18.78
C ILE A 246 -4.17 -9.11 19.92
N SER A 247 -3.43 -9.22 21.04
CA SER A 247 -3.79 -10.08 22.18
C SER A 247 -4.99 -9.52 22.93
N GLU A 248 -6.01 -10.36 23.11
CA GLU A 248 -7.16 -10.11 23.98
C GLU A 248 -6.86 -10.32 25.48
N SER A 249 -5.62 -10.68 25.85
CA SER A 249 -5.25 -10.88 27.25
C SER A 249 -5.42 -9.59 28.06
N ASP A 250 -5.92 -9.73 29.29
CA ASP A 250 -6.03 -8.66 30.28
C ASP A 250 -6.98 -7.50 29.88
N ALA A 251 -7.73 -7.67 28.79
CA ALA A 251 -8.66 -6.68 28.26
C ALA A 251 -9.99 -6.63 29.01
N ILE A 252 -10.48 -5.42 29.27
CA ILE A 252 -11.79 -5.15 29.85
C ILE A 252 -12.86 -5.35 28.76
N SER A 253 -13.80 -6.27 28.98
CA SER A 253 -14.92 -6.46 28.04
C SER A 253 -15.97 -5.37 28.19
N VAL A 254 -16.28 -4.68 27.10
CA VAL A 254 -17.31 -3.64 26.99
C VAL A 254 -18.33 -4.07 25.94
N VAL A 255 -19.62 -3.96 26.28
CA VAL A 255 -20.74 -4.26 25.38
C VAL A 255 -21.61 -3.03 25.26
N LEU A 256 -21.61 -2.40 24.08
CA LEU A 256 -22.54 -1.34 23.72
C LEU A 256 -23.98 -1.91 23.71
N PRO A 257 -24.94 -1.28 24.40
CA PRO A 257 -26.32 -1.75 24.38
C PRO A 257 -26.98 -1.48 23.02
N ALA A 258 -28.05 -2.21 22.72
CA ALA A 258 -28.82 -2.06 21.47
C ALA A 258 -29.61 -0.74 21.38
N SER A 259 -29.80 -0.08 22.52
CA SER A 259 -30.55 1.16 22.69
C SER A 259 -29.94 1.95 23.86
N ALA A 260 -29.94 3.27 23.78
CA ALA A 260 -29.36 4.12 24.81
C ALA A 260 -29.96 3.80 26.20
N PRO A 261 -29.13 3.68 27.25
CA PRO A 261 -29.61 3.35 28.59
C PRO A 261 -30.33 4.56 29.23
N GLU A 262 -31.42 4.29 29.97
CA GLU A 262 -32.21 5.34 30.64
C GLU A 262 -31.40 6.09 31.72
N GLU A 263 -30.53 5.37 32.42
CA GLU A 263 -29.56 5.92 33.37
C GLU A 263 -28.12 5.62 32.90
N LYS A 264 -27.19 6.52 33.21
CA LYS A 264 -25.78 6.42 32.81
C LYS A 264 -25.12 5.22 33.49
N ILE A 265 -24.60 4.28 32.69
CA ILE A 265 -23.79 3.17 33.18
C ILE A 265 -22.40 3.72 33.50
N ILE A 266 -21.93 3.54 34.74
CA ILE A 266 -20.61 4.01 35.19
C ILE A 266 -19.83 2.82 35.75
N THR A 267 -18.58 2.68 35.36
CA THR A 267 -17.61 1.71 35.90
C THR A 267 -16.31 2.43 36.29
N ASP A 268 -15.35 1.72 36.86
CA ASP A 268 -14.05 2.31 37.23
C ASP A 268 -13.27 2.86 36.03
N ASN A 269 -13.48 2.34 34.81
CA ASN A 269 -12.59 2.53 33.66
C ASN A 269 -13.29 3.01 32.38
N TYR A 270 -14.62 3.00 32.36
CA TYR A 270 -15.46 3.49 31.26
C TYR A 270 -16.87 3.83 31.73
N GLU A 271 -17.59 4.61 30.94
CA GLU A 271 -19.00 4.93 31.13
C GLU A 271 -19.79 4.80 29.81
N ILE A 272 -21.09 4.51 29.89
CA ILE A 272 -22.01 4.55 28.74
C ILE A 272 -23.19 5.46 29.09
N SER A 273 -23.35 6.54 28.32
CA SER A 273 -24.41 7.55 28.52
C SER A 273 -25.56 7.40 27.50
N LYS A 274 -26.45 8.41 27.48
CA LYS A 274 -27.39 8.68 26.38
C LYS A 274 -26.70 8.57 25.00
N LYS A 275 -27.51 8.31 23.97
CA LYS A 275 -27.09 8.12 22.56
C LYS A 275 -26.00 7.04 22.41
N ASN A 276 -26.11 5.95 23.19
CA ASN A 276 -25.16 4.83 23.15
C ASN A 276 -23.67 5.22 23.25
N LYS A 277 -23.33 6.42 23.77
CA LYS A 277 -21.95 6.91 23.82
C LYS A 277 -21.18 6.19 24.91
N LEU A 278 -20.21 5.38 24.51
CA LEU A 278 -19.15 4.87 25.35
C LEU A 278 -18.06 5.95 25.50
N THR A 279 -17.70 6.29 26.73
CA THR A 279 -16.47 7.06 27.02
C THR A 279 -15.51 6.16 27.80
N ILE A 280 -14.33 5.91 27.26
CA ILE A 280 -13.21 5.26 27.94
C ILE A 280 -12.48 6.32 28.75
N THR A 281 -12.46 6.16 30.09
CA THR A 281 -12.04 7.23 31.02
C THR A 281 -10.66 7.01 31.64
N LYS A 282 -9.99 5.90 31.32
CA LYS A 282 -8.63 5.57 31.79
C LYS A 282 -7.81 4.82 30.73
N PRO A 283 -6.47 4.82 30.84
CA PRO A 283 -5.59 3.92 30.09
C PRO A 283 -5.91 2.45 30.31
N GLY A 284 -5.66 1.63 29.30
CA GLY A 284 -5.88 0.19 29.36
C GLY A 284 -6.28 -0.43 28.03
N LYS A 285 -6.54 -1.74 28.07
CA LYS A 285 -6.98 -2.55 26.94
C LYS A 285 -8.45 -2.91 27.08
N TYR A 286 -9.23 -2.77 26.01
CA TYR A 286 -10.68 -2.90 26.02
C TYR A 286 -11.15 -3.70 24.81
N ILE A 287 -11.91 -4.78 25.03
CA ILE A 287 -12.64 -5.46 23.96
C ILE A 287 -14.00 -4.77 23.85
N VAL A 288 -14.20 -3.96 22.82
CA VAL A 288 -15.47 -3.29 22.55
C VAL A 288 -16.27 -4.13 21.55
N SER A 289 -17.52 -4.40 21.90
CA SER A 289 -18.48 -5.18 21.12
C SER A 289 -19.87 -4.57 21.27
N ALA A 290 -20.84 -5.02 20.48
CA ALA A 290 -22.23 -4.57 20.58
C ALA A 290 -23.19 -5.72 20.92
N ALA A 291 -24.22 -5.43 21.73
CA ALA A 291 -25.26 -6.40 22.11
C ALA A 291 -26.14 -6.82 20.91
N THR A 292 -26.19 -5.97 19.90
CA THR A 292 -26.75 -6.20 18.56
C THR A 292 -25.75 -5.70 17.53
N ASN A 293 -25.68 -6.33 16.35
CA ASN A 293 -24.74 -5.94 15.30
C ASN A 293 -24.84 -4.47 14.85
N THR A 294 -25.94 -3.77 15.15
CA THR A 294 -26.10 -2.32 14.93
C THR A 294 -26.24 -1.59 16.26
N VAL A 295 -25.60 -0.43 16.38
CA VAL A 295 -25.73 0.54 17.47
C VAL A 295 -26.10 1.90 16.88
N THR A 296 -27.40 2.24 16.94
CA THR A 296 -27.92 3.51 16.44
C THR A 296 -27.47 4.67 17.33
N ASP A 297 -26.99 5.74 16.69
CA ASP A 297 -26.38 6.95 17.25
C ASP A 297 -25.21 6.73 18.21
N GLY A 298 -24.64 5.52 18.19
CA GLY A 298 -23.52 5.13 19.04
C GLY A 298 -22.25 5.93 18.76
N LEU A 299 -21.43 6.05 19.79
CA LEU A 299 -20.14 6.75 19.75
C LEU A 299 -19.16 6.01 20.65
N ILE A 300 -17.88 6.02 20.27
CA ILE A 300 -16.78 5.61 21.13
C ILE A 300 -15.85 6.81 21.30
N GLU A 301 -15.76 7.35 22.51
CA GLU A 301 -14.82 8.41 22.85
C GLU A 301 -13.77 7.89 23.83
N VAL A 302 -12.50 8.24 23.64
CA VAL A 302 -11.44 8.04 24.63
C VAL A 302 -11.04 9.41 25.15
N ASP A 303 -11.40 9.68 26.40
CA ASP A 303 -11.22 10.98 27.06
C ASP A 303 -11.00 10.74 28.55
N TYR A 304 -9.80 11.01 29.05
CA TYR A 304 -9.43 10.84 30.46
C TYR A 304 -9.85 12.10 31.24
N PRO A 305 -10.89 12.06 32.10
CA PRO A 305 -11.48 13.28 32.68
C PRO A 305 -10.64 13.93 33.78
N ASP A 306 -9.57 13.27 34.19
CA ASP A 306 -8.55 13.77 35.11
C ASP A 306 -7.28 13.99 34.27
N GLU A 307 -6.90 15.26 34.06
CA GLU A 307 -5.75 15.66 33.23
C GLU A 307 -4.40 15.14 33.77
N SER A 308 -4.35 14.60 34.99
CA SER A 308 -3.16 13.94 35.55
C SER A 308 -3.06 12.45 35.16
N ILE A 309 -4.09 11.88 34.55
CA ILE A 309 -4.09 10.53 33.99
C ILE A 309 -3.64 10.62 32.53
N THR A 310 -2.45 10.07 32.25
CA THR A 310 -1.93 9.85 30.90
C THR A 310 -1.68 8.36 30.68
N GLY A 311 -1.58 7.92 29.42
CA GLY A 311 -1.26 6.54 29.08
C GLY A 311 -1.85 6.07 27.75
N MET A 312 -1.62 4.79 27.44
CA MET A 312 -2.11 4.15 26.22
C MET A 312 -3.57 3.69 26.33
N VAL A 313 -4.33 3.83 25.24
CA VAL A 313 -5.57 3.08 25.02
C VAL A 313 -5.37 2.01 23.94
N HIS A 314 -5.90 0.80 24.17
CA HIS A 314 -5.93 -0.27 23.16
C HIS A 314 -7.36 -0.80 23.01
N LEU A 315 -8.02 -0.44 21.91
CA LEU A 315 -9.39 -0.82 21.59
C LEU A 315 -9.40 -2.03 20.63
N ILE A 316 -9.87 -3.17 21.10
CA ILE A 316 -10.08 -4.37 20.27
C ILE A 316 -11.55 -4.39 19.86
N LEU A 317 -11.84 -4.08 18.61
CA LEU A 317 -13.20 -3.90 18.09
C LEU A 317 -13.74 -5.20 17.50
N LYS A 318 -14.93 -5.61 17.96
CA LYS A 318 -15.65 -6.82 17.53
C LYS A 318 -17.06 -6.53 17.02
N ASP A 319 -17.36 -7.04 15.84
CA ASP A 319 -18.67 -7.20 15.20
C ASP A 319 -19.73 -6.15 15.59
N MET A 320 -19.56 -4.95 15.01
CA MET A 320 -20.42 -3.80 15.27
C MET A 320 -20.66 -2.97 14.01
N SER A 321 -21.76 -2.24 14.00
CA SER A 321 -22.12 -1.25 12.99
C SER A 321 -22.65 -0.03 13.73
N ILE A 322 -21.82 1.01 13.80
CA ILE A 322 -22.12 2.26 14.48
C ILE A 322 -22.59 3.26 13.43
N THR A 323 -23.74 3.89 13.66
CA THR A 323 -24.37 4.83 12.70
C THR A 323 -24.70 6.15 13.38
N SER A 324 -24.35 7.31 12.83
CA SER A 324 -24.81 8.62 13.34
C SER A 324 -25.87 9.26 12.43
N SER A 325 -26.96 9.77 13.01
CA SER A 325 -28.08 10.40 12.29
C SER A 325 -28.11 11.93 12.31
N ASN A 326 -27.21 12.60 13.05
CA ASN A 326 -27.18 14.06 13.20
C ASN A 326 -25.79 14.64 12.86
N ASN A 327 -25.76 15.70 12.05
CA ASN A 327 -24.57 16.32 11.46
C ASN A 327 -24.83 17.83 11.18
N THR A 328 -23.85 18.72 11.31
CA THR A 328 -23.92 20.11 10.80
C THR A 328 -22.52 20.69 10.54
N SER A 329 -22.17 20.92 9.27
CA SER A 329 -20.90 21.53 8.81
C SER A 329 -19.65 20.63 8.96
N PRO A 330 -18.79 20.51 7.91
CA PRO A 330 -17.71 19.51 7.85
C PRO A 330 -16.46 19.83 8.68
N ASP A 331 -16.46 20.93 9.44
CA ASP A 331 -15.32 21.49 10.18
C ASP A 331 -15.18 20.98 11.63
N SER A 332 -16.13 20.16 12.10
CA SER A 332 -16.07 19.65 13.48
C SER A 332 -14.92 18.68 13.73
N ASP A 333 -14.43 18.64 14.96
CA ASP A 333 -13.32 17.81 15.40
C ASP A 333 -13.84 16.59 16.21
N LYS A 334 -14.71 15.77 15.58
CA LYS A 334 -15.36 14.57 16.15
C LYS A 334 -15.63 13.52 15.07
N GLY A 335 -15.38 12.25 15.38
CA GLY A 335 -15.80 11.10 14.58
C GLY A 335 -16.56 10.07 15.39
N LEU A 336 -17.11 9.04 14.73
CA LEU A 336 -17.82 7.93 15.40
C LEU A 336 -16.94 7.20 16.43
N ILE A 337 -15.64 7.11 16.16
CA ILE A 337 -14.59 6.89 17.14
C ILE A 337 -13.78 8.18 17.27
N THR A 338 -13.67 8.74 18.48
CA THR A 338 -12.90 9.96 18.78
C THR A 338 -11.89 9.70 19.90
N ILE A 339 -10.61 9.95 19.66
CA ILE A 339 -9.52 9.83 20.63
C ILE A 339 -8.94 11.23 20.89
N LYS A 340 -8.93 11.65 22.16
CA LYS A 340 -8.48 12.99 22.59
C LYS A 340 -6.97 13.02 22.87
N SER A 341 -6.43 14.24 22.95
CA SER A 341 -5.01 14.54 23.18
C SER A 341 -4.55 14.43 24.64
N ASN A 342 -5.29 13.73 25.51
CA ASN A 342 -4.84 13.29 26.84
C ASN A 342 -4.36 11.81 26.83
N VAL A 343 -4.42 11.16 25.67
CA VAL A 343 -3.91 9.81 25.43
C VAL A 343 -2.46 9.89 24.93
N GLU A 344 -1.57 9.02 25.41
CA GLU A 344 -0.14 9.01 24.99
C GLU A 344 0.09 8.23 23.69
N ARG A 345 -0.70 7.17 23.47
CA ARG A 345 -0.73 6.35 22.26
C ARG A 345 -2.07 5.63 22.15
N ALA A 346 -2.58 5.50 20.92
CA ALA A 346 -3.77 4.72 20.63
C ALA A 346 -3.45 3.50 19.76
N VAL A 347 -4.06 2.35 20.07
CA VAL A 347 -4.09 1.17 19.20
C VAL A 347 -5.54 0.74 19.00
N ILE A 348 -5.93 0.49 17.74
CA ILE A 348 -7.22 -0.08 17.35
C ILE A 348 -6.97 -1.41 16.66
N THR A 349 -7.34 -2.52 17.30
CA THR A 349 -7.28 -3.86 16.71
C THR A 349 -8.63 -4.22 16.11
N LEU A 350 -8.65 -4.51 14.81
CA LEU A 350 -9.75 -5.14 14.11
C LEU A 350 -9.67 -6.64 14.40
N ALA A 351 -10.60 -7.16 15.21
CA ALA A 351 -10.56 -8.55 15.63
C ALA A 351 -10.71 -9.51 14.44
N LYS A 352 -9.95 -10.62 14.50
CA LYS A 352 -9.95 -11.66 13.47
C LYS A 352 -11.37 -12.19 13.23
N ASP A 353 -11.71 -12.37 11.95
CA ASP A 353 -13.01 -12.86 11.46
C ASP A 353 -14.22 -11.96 11.80
N SER A 354 -14.00 -10.77 12.37
CA SER A 354 -15.04 -9.75 12.62
C SER A 354 -15.11 -8.65 11.56
N THR A 355 -16.25 -7.94 11.52
CA THR A 355 -16.43 -6.70 10.73
C THR A 355 -16.92 -5.55 11.60
N VAL A 356 -16.22 -4.42 11.54
CA VAL A 356 -16.60 -3.12 12.12
C VAL A 356 -17.11 -2.23 10.99
N ASN A 357 -18.26 -1.60 11.18
CA ASN A 357 -18.82 -0.62 10.24
C ASN A 357 -18.97 0.71 10.99
N LEU A 358 -18.52 1.80 10.38
CA LEU A 358 -18.67 3.16 10.90
C LEU A 358 -19.37 3.99 9.81
N ILE A 359 -20.61 4.41 10.05
CA ILE A 359 -21.49 5.00 9.03
C ILE A 359 -21.96 6.38 9.49
N ASP A 360 -21.26 7.42 9.05
CA ASP A 360 -21.83 8.77 8.98
C ASP A 360 -22.86 8.78 7.84
N THR A 361 -24.13 8.99 8.18
CA THR A 361 -25.24 9.05 7.21
C THR A 361 -25.33 10.39 6.49
N GLY A 362 -24.48 11.37 6.84
CA GLY A 362 -24.52 12.73 6.32
C GLY A 362 -25.77 13.54 6.69
N ALA A 363 -26.73 12.94 7.40
CA ALA A 363 -28.03 13.53 7.73
C ALA A 363 -27.88 14.74 8.66
N THR A 364 -28.41 15.90 8.27
CA THR A 364 -28.18 17.17 8.96
C THR A 364 -29.35 17.67 9.80
N GLY A 365 -29.06 18.20 10.99
CA GLY A 365 -30.10 18.72 11.89
C GLY A 365 -29.60 19.15 13.28
N ILE A 366 -30.51 19.73 14.06
CA ILE A 366 -30.36 19.88 15.51
C ILE A 366 -30.99 18.65 16.14
N ASP A 367 -30.31 18.07 17.12
CA ASP A 367 -30.76 16.89 17.82
C ASP A 367 -31.89 17.19 18.82
N GLU A 368 -33.04 16.52 18.70
CA GLU A 368 -34.22 16.78 19.54
C GLU A 368 -34.07 16.30 21.01
N GLU A 369 -33.10 15.44 21.33
CA GLU A 369 -32.97 14.87 22.69
C GLU A 369 -32.23 15.79 23.67
N ASP A 370 -31.26 16.56 23.18
CA ASP A 370 -30.46 17.50 23.98
C ASP A 370 -30.37 18.92 23.39
N ASN A 371 -31.03 19.20 22.26
CA ASN A 371 -31.04 20.49 21.57
C ASN A 371 -29.61 20.94 21.18
N THR A 372 -28.75 20.00 20.77
CA THR A 372 -27.40 20.30 20.30
C THR A 372 -27.23 20.06 18.79
N SER A 373 -26.36 20.84 18.17
CA SER A 373 -25.69 20.47 16.92
C SER A 373 -24.37 19.79 17.29
N VAL A 374 -24.37 18.46 17.39
CA VAL A 374 -23.14 17.68 17.45
C VAL A 374 -22.93 16.98 16.12
N THR A 375 -21.91 17.45 15.42
CA THR A 375 -21.46 16.96 14.13
C THR A 375 -20.45 15.82 14.29
N TYR A 376 -20.40 14.94 13.27
CA TYR A 376 -19.32 13.98 13.06
C TYR A 376 -18.78 14.15 11.64
N THR A 377 -17.46 14.10 11.49
CA THR A 377 -16.71 14.44 10.27
C THR A 377 -15.73 13.32 9.87
N GLY A 378 -15.99 12.11 10.39
CA GLY A 378 -15.34 10.90 9.95
C GLY A 378 -15.65 9.66 10.78
N GLY A 379 -15.18 8.51 10.29
CA GLY A 379 -15.27 7.26 11.04
C GLY A 379 -14.39 7.28 12.28
N ILE A 380 -13.11 7.66 12.11
CA ILE A 380 -12.12 7.71 13.20
C ILE A 380 -11.41 9.07 13.21
N ILE A 381 -11.39 9.73 14.37
CA ILE A 381 -10.54 10.92 14.62
C ILE A 381 -9.64 10.68 15.83
N CYS A 382 -8.33 10.92 15.68
CA CYS A 382 -7.32 10.83 16.73
C CYS A 382 -6.49 12.12 16.78
N LYS A 383 -6.25 12.67 17.99
CA LYS A 383 -5.73 14.03 18.16
C LYS A 383 -4.44 14.05 18.97
N LYS A 384 -3.35 14.53 18.37
CA LYS A 384 -2.02 14.73 19.01
C LYS A 384 -1.58 13.51 19.82
N THR A 385 -1.85 12.33 19.25
CA THR A 385 -1.66 11.01 19.82
C THR A 385 -1.36 10.07 18.66
N PRO A 386 -0.20 9.39 18.62
CA PRO A 386 0.09 8.39 17.60
C PRO A 386 -0.96 7.27 17.61
N LEU A 387 -1.50 6.94 16.44
CA LEU A 387 -2.52 5.90 16.27
C LEU A 387 -1.99 4.73 15.44
N THR A 388 -2.11 3.51 15.95
CA THR A 388 -1.93 2.29 15.15
C THR A 388 -3.27 1.58 14.96
N ILE A 389 -3.60 1.22 13.71
CA ILE A 389 -4.72 0.33 13.38
C ILE A 389 -4.13 -0.98 12.87
N ASN A 390 -4.50 -2.10 13.51
CA ASN A 390 -3.95 -3.42 13.20
C ASN A 390 -5.00 -4.55 13.21
N GLY A 391 -4.57 -5.78 12.90
CA GLY A 391 -5.37 -7.00 13.06
C GLY A 391 -6.19 -7.43 11.84
N GLU A 392 -6.43 -8.75 11.75
CA GLU A 392 -7.00 -9.42 10.56
C GLU A 392 -8.50 -9.13 10.31
N GLY A 393 -9.17 -8.31 11.12
CA GLY A 393 -10.57 -7.93 10.91
C GLY A 393 -10.78 -6.97 9.74
N ASN A 394 -12.05 -6.61 9.52
CA ASN A 394 -12.46 -5.65 8.48
C ASN A 394 -13.00 -4.37 9.12
N LEU A 395 -12.56 -3.21 8.63
CA LEU A 395 -13.11 -1.90 8.97
C LEU A 395 -13.73 -1.28 7.72
N LEU A 396 -15.03 -0.99 7.76
CA LEU A 396 -15.78 -0.41 6.65
C LEU A 396 -16.29 0.97 7.09
N ILE A 397 -15.74 2.05 6.51
CA ILE A 397 -16.12 3.43 6.84
C ILE A 397 -16.91 4.03 5.68
N SER A 398 -18.13 4.49 5.97
CA SER A 398 -18.90 5.39 5.12
C SER A 398 -18.90 6.77 5.76
N SER A 399 -18.31 7.77 5.10
CA SER A 399 -18.27 9.17 5.54
C SER A 399 -18.73 10.09 4.42
N VAL A 400 -19.90 10.71 4.57
CA VAL A 400 -20.58 11.46 3.50
C VAL A 400 -20.06 12.89 3.41
N ASN A 401 -19.79 13.50 4.57
CA ASN A 401 -19.46 14.92 4.73
C ASN A 401 -18.04 15.18 5.26
N GLY A 402 -17.20 14.14 5.43
CA GLY A 402 -15.88 14.32 6.04
C GLY A 402 -14.84 13.31 5.59
N ASN A 403 -13.78 13.17 6.39
CA ASN A 403 -12.68 12.24 6.11
C ASN A 403 -13.06 10.82 6.52
N GLY A 404 -12.41 9.79 5.99
CA GLY A 404 -12.56 8.43 6.54
C GLY A 404 -11.88 8.29 7.91
N ILE A 405 -10.57 8.60 7.94
CA ILE A 405 -9.72 8.58 9.14
C ILE A 405 -8.92 9.88 9.18
N LYS A 406 -8.99 10.64 10.29
CA LYS A 406 -8.15 11.83 10.55
C LYS A 406 -7.28 11.61 11.79
N CYS A 407 -5.96 11.62 11.63
CA CYS A 407 -5.00 11.65 12.74
C CYS A 407 -4.29 13.01 12.74
N THR A 408 -4.21 13.70 13.89
CA THR A 408 -3.40 14.93 14.01
C THR A 408 -2.00 14.64 14.58
N ASP A 409 -1.48 13.46 14.24
CA ASP A 409 -0.22 12.86 14.69
C ASP A 409 0.23 11.82 13.63
N THR A 410 1.13 10.91 13.95
CA THR A 410 1.50 9.76 13.11
C THR A 410 0.45 8.64 13.15
N LEU A 411 0.10 8.10 11.98
CA LEU A 411 -0.83 6.99 11.77
C LEU A 411 -0.10 5.76 11.19
N LYS A 412 -0.24 4.60 11.83
CA LYS A 412 0.29 3.31 11.37
C LYS A 412 -0.85 2.36 11.01
N LEU A 413 -0.77 1.69 9.86
CA LEU A 413 -1.72 0.72 9.34
C LEU A 413 -1.02 -0.63 9.13
N VAL A 414 -1.28 -1.61 10.01
CA VAL A 414 -0.45 -2.82 10.18
C VAL A 414 -1.27 -4.10 10.06
N GLY A 415 -1.26 -4.72 8.87
CA GLY A 415 -1.97 -5.97 8.58
C GLY A 415 -3.51 -5.88 8.61
N CYS A 416 -4.06 -4.66 8.66
CA CYS A 416 -5.49 -4.37 8.73
C CYS A 416 -6.15 -4.36 7.35
N ASN A 417 -7.44 -4.72 7.29
CA ASN A 417 -8.27 -4.56 6.09
C ASN A 417 -9.23 -3.37 6.29
N ILE A 418 -9.08 -2.31 5.50
CA ILE A 418 -9.87 -1.07 5.60
C ILE A 418 -10.50 -0.74 4.25
N LYS A 419 -11.82 -0.53 4.24
CA LYS A 419 -12.54 0.13 3.14
C LYS A 419 -13.05 1.50 3.59
N ILE A 420 -12.90 2.52 2.75
CA ILE A 420 -13.39 3.88 2.99
C ILE A 420 -14.13 4.36 1.74
N ASN A 421 -15.36 4.85 1.93
CA ASN A 421 -16.16 5.47 0.87
C ASN A 421 -17.17 6.48 1.46
N GLY A 422 -17.98 7.08 0.60
CA GLY A 422 -19.25 7.68 0.95
C GLY A 422 -20.43 6.73 0.67
N GLU A 423 -21.64 7.26 0.77
CA GLU A 423 -22.86 6.48 0.47
C GLU A 423 -22.83 5.88 -0.95
N ASN A 424 -23.36 4.65 -1.08
CA ASN A 424 -23.50 3.92 -2.35
C ASN A 424 -22.18 3.70 -3.12
N GLU A 425 -21.05 3.58 -2.41
CA GLU A 425 -19.69 3.42 -2.97
C GLU A 425 -19.19 4.62 -3.81
N ASN A 426 -19.79 5.80 -3.66
CA ASN A 426 -19.20 7.07 -4.12
C ASN A 426 -18.00 7.45 -3.24
N GLY A 427 -17.23 8.48 -3.62
CA GLY A 427 -16.16 9.01 -2.77
C GLY A 427 -16.66 9.57 -1.44
N CYS A 428 -15.86 9.43 -0.38
CA CYS A 428 -16.12 10.08 0.90
C CYS A 428 -16.12 11.62 0.80
N GLY A 429 -16.65 12.29 1.82
CA GLY A 429 -16.85 13.75 1.81
C GLY A 429 -15.61 14.56 1.43
N ASN A 430 -14.49 14.25 2.07
CA ASN A 430 -13.17 14.85 1.87
C ASN A 430 -12.13 13.72 1.67
N LYS A 431 -10.90 13.88 2.19
CA LYS A 431 -9.79 12.90 2.14
C LYS A 431 -10.15 11.53 2.74
N GLY A 432 -9.67 10.45 2.12
CA GLY A 432 -9.87 9.07 2.59
C GLY A 432 -9.19 8.81 3.94
N ILE A 433 -7.86 8.92 3.96
CA ILE A 433 -7.03 8.87 5.16
C ILE A 433 -6.15 10.12 5.19
N VAL A 434 -6.14 10.84 6.31
CA VAL A 434 -5.29 12.03 6.50
C VAL A 434 -4.53 11.97 7.83
N ALA A 435 -3.23 12.23 7.80
CA ALA A 435 -2.39 12.43 8.98
C ALA A 435 -1.72 13.82 8.96
N LYS A 436 -1.44 14.39 10.15
CA LYS A 436 -0.69 15.65 10.25
C LYS A 436 0.83 15.45 10.27
N GLU A 437 1.31 14.29 10.72
CA GLU A 437 2.75 14.00 10.75
C GLU A 437 3.08 12.96 9.67
N ASN A 438 2.95 11.66 9.96
CA ASN A 438 3.33 10.60 9.03
C ASN A 438 2.23 9.53 8.86
N ILE A 439 2.12 8.93 7.67
CA ILE A 439 1.37 7.68 7.45
C ILE A 439 2.36 6.54 7.16
N ALA A 440 2.14 5.40 7.82
CA ALA A 440 2.96 4.21 7.68
C ALA A 440 2.11 2.97 7.37
N VAL A 441 2.28 2.36 6.20
CA VAL A 441 1.44 1.24 5.72
C VAL A 441 2.27 -0.03 5.56
N LYS A 442 1.85 -1.12 6.22
CA LYS A 442 2.55 -2.41 6.20
C LYS A 442 1.61 -3.60 6.26
N ASP A 443 1.73 -4.47 5.27
CA ASP A 443 0.93 -5.68 5.03
C ASP A 443 -0.60 -5.46 5.04
N ALA A 444 -1.05 -4.21 4.94
CA ALA A 444 -2.46 -3.81 4.98
C ALA A 444 -3.18 -3.99 3.63
N VAL A 445 -4.51 -4.04 3.68
CA VAL A 445 -5.38 -4.01 2.50
C VAL A 445 -6.26 -2.76 2.57
N LEU A 446 -6.16 -1.89 1.57
CA LEU A 446 -6.88 -0.62 1.48
C LEU A 446 -7.74 -0.59 0.20
N ASP A 447 -9.02 -0.22 0.35
CA ASP A 447 -10.04 0.00 -0.70
C ASP A 447 -10.64 1.39 -0.42
N ILE A 448 -10.17 2.43 -1.10
CA ILE A 448 -10.50 3.84 -0.74
C ILE A 448 -11.08 4.57 -1.95
N VAL A 449 -12.22 5.23 -1.75
CA VAL A 449 -12.78 6.19 -2.71
C VAL A 449 -13.03 7.51 -1.98
N SER A 450 -12.46 8.61 -2.49
CA SER A 450 -12.55 9.96 -1.92
C SER A 450 -12.88 11.01 -3.01
N LYS A 451 -13.35 12.19 -2.60
CA LYS A 451 -13.58 13.37 -3.50
C LYS A 451 -12.40 14.36 -3.53
N ASP A 452 -11.46 14.09 -2.66
CA ASP A 452 -10.22 14.78 -2.29
C ASP A 452 -9.21 13.61 -2.15
N ASP A 453 -8.01 13.75 -1.59
CA ASP A 453 -6.99 12.68 -1.68
C ASP A 453 -7.41 11.37 -1.01
N ALA A 454 -6.97 10.23 -1.56
CA ALA A 454 -7.21 8.94 -0.94
C ALA A 454 -6.31 8.72 0.29
N VAL A 455 -5.04 9.16 0.24
CA VAL A 455 -4.07 9.07 1.34
C VAL A 455 -3.19 10.33 1.39
N HIS A 456 -3.37 11.18 2.40
CA HIS A 456 -2.65 12.46 2.60
C HIS A 456 -1.83 12.46 3.89
N SER A 457 -0.60 12.99 3.89
CA SER A 457 0.14 13.30 5.13
C SER A 457 0.86 14.64 5.05
N ASN A 458 0.69 15.50 6.06
CA ASN A 458 1.44 16.78 6.17
C ASN A 458 2.92 16.61 6.59
N GLY A 459 3.58 15.60 6.03
CA GLY A 459 4.91 15.12 6.36
C GLY A 459 5.28 13.95 5.44
N ASN A 460 5.46 12.74 5.98
CA ASN A 460 5.90 11.57 5.19
C ASN A 460 4.82 10.49 5.03
N ILE A 461 4.74 9.87 3.86
CA ILE A 461 4.04 8.60 3.62
C ILE A 461 5.07 7.50 3.35
N ARG A 462 5.07 6.43 4.16
CA ARG A 462 5.88 5.23 3.93
C ARG A 462 5.00 3.99 3.74
N ILE A 463 5.15 3.31 2.61
CA ILE A 463 4.45 2.06 2.27
C ILE A 463 5.49 0.94 2.19
N ASP A 464 5.62 0.16 3.26
CA ASP A 464 6.51 -1.01 3.32
C ASP A 464 5.94 -2.18 2.49
N SER A 465 4.63 -2.41 2.61
CA SER A 465 3.91 -3.45 1.86
C SER A 465 2.39 -3.29 2.00
N GLY A 466 1.65 -3.86 1.05
CA GLY A 466 0.18 -3.94 1.13
C GLY A 466 -0.47 -4.36 -0.18
N ASN A 467 -1.81 -4.32 -0.19
CA ASN A 467 -2.64 -4.29 -1.41
C ASN A 467 -3.59 -3.09 -1.32
N ILE A 468 -3.28 -2.06 -2.10
CA ILE A 468 -3.89 -0.73 -2.06
C ILE A 468 -4.57 -0.50 -3.42
N GLU A 469 -5.87 -0.28 -3.41
CA GLU A 469 -6.71 0.00 -4.60
C GLU A 469 -7.54 1.26 -4.27
N ILE A 470 -7.23 2.38 -4.92
CA ILE A 470 -7.68 3.71 -4.49
C ILE A 470 -8.10 4.59 -5.67
N ALA A 471 -9.11 5.42 -5.44
CA ALA A 471 -9.60 6.45 -6.35
C ALA A 471 -9.85 7.76 -5.58
N ALA A 472 -9.45 8.88 -6.16
CA ALA A 472 -9.54 10.20 -5.56
C ALA A 472 -10.14 11.22 -6.54
N GLY A 473 -10.62 12.35 -6.00
CA GLY A 473 -10.99 13.53 -6.79
C GLY A 473 -9.84 14.51 -6.95
N ASP A 474 -9.00 14.61 -5.91
CA ASP A 474 -7.61 15.09 -5.98
C ASP A 474 -6.68 13.86 -5.99
N ASP A 475 -5.74 13.71 -5.07
CA ASP A 475 -4.58 12.84 -5.29
C ASP A 475 -4.75 11.38 -4.86
N GLY A 476 -4.08 10.48 -5.58
CA GLY A 476 -3.95 9.10 -5.14
C GLY A 476 -3.19 8.98 -3.81
N ILE A 477 -1.98 9.55 -3.75
CA ILE A 477 -1.11 9.53 -2.57
C ILE A 477 -0.36 10.88 -2.51
N HIS A 478 -0.63 11.70 -1.49
CA HIS A 478 -0.06 13.04 -1.33
C HIS A 478 0.78 13.15 -0.05
N ALA A 479 2.00 13.67 -0.12
CA ALA A 479 2.81 13.96 1.06
C ALA A 479 3.62 15.26 0.94
N ASP A 480 3.35 16.23 1.82
CA ASP A 480 4.02 17.55 1.85
C ASP A 480 5.57 17.44 1.86
N SER A 481 6.15 16.33 2.36
CA SER A 481 7.60 16.12 2.44
C SER A 481 8.12 14.93 1.61
N LYS A 482 7.68 13.69 1.87
CA LYS A 482 8.18 12.49 1.14
C LYS A 482 7.17 11.36 1.02
N VAL A 483 7.07 10.78 -0.17
CA VAL A 483 6.47 9.45 -0.40
C VAL A 483 7.58 8.41 -0.58
N GLU A 484 7.54 7.32 0.18
CA GLU A 484 8.44 6.17 0.03
C GLU A 484 7.65 4.86 -0.11
N ILE A 485 7.94 4.10 -1.16
CA ILE A 485 7.27 2.83 -1.46
C ILE A 485 8.33 1.73 -1.53
N ASN A 486 8.45 0.96 -0.45
CA ASN A 486 9.39 -0.18 -0.33
C ASN A 486 8.80 -1.50 -0.84
N GLY A 487 7.49 -1.54 -1.13
CA GLY A 487 6.85 -2.68 -1.75
C GLY A 487 5.33 -2.60 -1.76
N GLY A 488 4.70 -3.60 -2.39
CA GLY A 488 3.25 -3.79 -2.33
C GLY A 488 2.61 -4.12 -3.67
N ASN A 489 1.30 -3.91 -3.73
CA ASN A 489 0.47 -3.86 -4.94
C ASN A 489 -0.37 -2.59 -4.83
N ILE A 490 -0.13 -1.59 -5.66
CA ILE A 490 -0.77 -0.27 -5.57
C ILE A 490 -1.44 0.03 -6.89
N ALA A 491 -2.72 0.38 -6.85
CA ALA A 491 -3.49 0.81 -8.00
C ALA A 491 -4.20 2.13 -7.65
N VAL A 492 -3.69 3.23 -8.19
CA VAL A 492 -4.42 4.50 -8.28
C VAL A 492 -5.24 4.41 -9.56
N THR A 493 -6.56 4.29 -9.43
CA THR A 493 -7.45 3.98 -10.56
C THR A 493 -8.13 5.21 -11.17
N GLU A 494 -8.12 6.33 -10.44
CA GLU A 494 -8.62 7.65 -10.84
C GLU A 494 -8.07 8.67 -9.83
N SER A 495 -7.56 9.82 -10.30
CA SER A 495 -7.10 10.95 -9.46
C SER A 495 -6.88 12.22 -10.30
N TYR A 496 -6.62 13.36 -9.65
CA TYR A 496 -5.99 14.51 -10.29
C TYR A 496 -4.53 14.16 -10.59
N GLU A 497 -3.68 14.05 -9.55
CA GLU A 497 -2.32 13.50 -9.67
C GLU A 497 -2.20 12.09 -9.06
N GLY A 498 -1.28 11.29 -9.59
CA GLY A 498 -1.14 9.89 -9.22
C GLY A 498 -0.49 9.66 -7.85
N ILE A 499 0.69 10.23 -7.68
CA ILE A 499 1.48 10.27 -6.44
C ILE A 499 2.21 11.61 -6.42
N GLU A 500 1.97 12.45 -5.42
CA GLU A 500 2.66 13.72 -5.22
C GLU A 500 3.53 13.70 -3.96
N GLY A 501 4.66 14.41 -4.00
CA GLY A 501 5.27 14.93 -2.78
C GLY A 501 6.62 15.59 -3.01
N GLY A 502 7.09 16.31 -1.98
CA GLY A 502 8.39 17.02 -1.98
C GLY A 502 9.59 16.12 -2.36
N SER A 503 9.48 14.82 -2.14
CA SER A 503 10.29 13.80 -2.82
C SER A 503 9.55 12.47 -2.93
N ILE A 504 9.80 11.69 -3.99
CA ILE A 504 9.21 10.36 -4.21
C ILE A 504 10.33 9.33 -4.35
N THR A 505 10.28 8.24 -3.56
CA THR A 505 11.24 7.14 -3.61
C THR A 505 10.52 5.80 -3.80
N ILE A 506 10.76 5.12 -4.93
CA ILE A 506 10.20 3.80 -5.24
C ILE A 506 11.31 2.74 -5.19
N ASN A 507 11.28 1.88 -4.17
CA ASN A 507 12.30 0.86 -3.92
C ASN A 507 11.92 -0.53 -4.46
N ASP A 508 10.66 -0.95 -4.36
CA ASP A 508 10.08 -2.07 -5.12
C ASP A 508 8.55 -1.89 -5.19
N GLY A 509 7.87 -2.66 -6.04
CA GLY A 509 6.41 -2.68 -6.08
C GLY A 509 5.82 -3.22 -7.38
N ILE A 510 4.50 -3.35 -7.39
CA ILE A 510 3.72 -3.27 -8.63
C ILE A 510 2.78 -2.08 -8.44
N ILE A 511 2.97 -1.05 -9.24
CA ILE A 511 2.26 0.23 -9.17
C ILE A 511 1.60 0.48 -10.51
N SER A 512 0.30 0.76 -10.51
CA SER A 512 -0.44 1.26 -11.68
C SER A 512 -1.15 2.55 -11.33
N ILE A 513 -1.02 3.56 -12.19
CA ILE A 513 -1.55 4.91 -11.98
C ILE A 513 -2.40 5.30 -13.18
N VAL A 514 -3.55 5.93 -12.91
CA VAL A 514 -4.40 6.61 -13.89
C VAL A 514 -4.70 8.01 -13.33
N ALA A 515 -4.07 9.04 -13.91
CA ALA A 515 -4.13 10.44 -13.48
C ALA A 515 -4.74 11.33 -14.57
N SER A 516 -5.40 12.41 -14.15
CA SER A 516 -6.08 13.36 -15.06
C SER A 516 -5.28 14.64 -15.32
N ASP A 517 -4.32 14.99 -14.45
CA ASP A 517 -3.09 15.68 -14.83
C ASP A 517 -1.93 14.68 -14.66
N ASP A 518 -1.11 14.77 -13.60
CA ASP A 518 0.25 14.21 -13.59
C ASP A 518 0.37 12.80 -12.96
N GLY A 519 1.19 11.96 -13.58
CA GLY A 519 1.34 10.56 -13.19
C GLY A 519 2.14 10.34 -11.91
N MET A 520 3.24 11.07 -11.73
CA MET A 520 3.95 11.21 -10.46
C MET A 520 4.58 12.60 -10.47
N ASN A 521 4.37 13.37 -9.40
CA ASN A 521 4.79 14.76 -9.33
C ASN A 521 5.73 15.00 -8.14
N SER A 522 6.82 15.71 -8.39
CA SER A 522 7.65 16.30 -7.35
C SER A 522 8.04 17.72 -7.74
N ALA A 523 7.02 18.60 -7.76
CA ALA A 523 7.07 20.00 -8.13
C ALA A 523 6.43 20.86 -7.03
N GLY A 524 7.17 21.11 -5.94
CA GLY A 524 6.58 21.66 -4.72
C GLY A 524 5.77 22.94 -4.90
N GLY A 525 4.48 22.81 -4.62
CA GLY A 525 3.53 23.88 -4.41
C GLY A 525 2.29 23.32 -3.74
N ASN A 526 1.71 24.03 -2.77
CA ASN A 526 0.32 23.79 -2.40
C ASN A 526 -0.51 24.28 -3.60
N ASP A 527 -0.83 23.36 -4.51
CA ASP A 527 -1.65 23.65 -5.67
C ASP A 527 -3.10 24.02 -5.25
N GLY A 528 -3.93 24.43 -6.21
CA GLY A 528 -5.28 24.96 -5.97
C GLY A 528 -6.42 24.02 -6.39
N SER A 529 -6.10 22.79 -6.77
CA SER A 529 -6.95 21.74 -7.32
C SER A 529 -8.31 21.59 -6.61
N GLY A 530 -8.31 21.33 -5.30
CA GLY A 530 -9.51 21.14 -4.45
C GLY A 530 -10.51 22.31 -4.39
N MET A 531 -10.23 23.45 -5.03
CA MET A 531 -11.11 24.64 -5.05
C MET A 531 -12.30 24.53 -6.03
N MET A 532 -12.47 23.41 -6.75
CA MET A 532 -13.58 23.21 -7.70
C MET A 532 -14.92 22.76 -7.06
N GLY A 533 -15.06 22.87 -5.73
CA GLY A 533 -16.30 22.71 -4.97
C GLY A 533 -16.74 23.99 -4.24
N PRO A 534 -18.03 24.40 -4.28
CA PRO A 534 -18.48 25.65 -3.68
C PRO A 534 -18.64 25.57 -2.15
N GLY A 535 -17.52 25.62 -1.41
CA GLY A 535 -17.54 25.75 0.05
C GLY A 535 -16.36 25.17 0.84
N GLY A 536 -15.28 24.71 0.20
CA GLY A 536 -14.09 24.25 0.92
C GLY A 536 -13.43 25.38 1.72
N THR A 537 -13.19 25.15 3.01
CA THR A 537 -12.33 26.01 3.85
C THR A 537 -11.36 25.16 4.65
N ASP A 538 -10.10 25.57 4.66
CA ASP A 538 -8.93 24.86 5.17
C ASP A 538 -9.18 24.23 6.56
N PRO A 539 -9.21 22.88 6.73
CA PRO A 539 -9.67 22.20 7.95
C PRO A 539 -8.79 22.34 9.22
N TRP A 540 -7.92 23.35 9.25
CA TRP A 540 -7.03 23.70 10.36
C TRP A 540 -7.31 25.12 10.93
N GLY A 541 -7.94 26.00 10.14
CA GLY A 541 -8.66 27.20 10.60
C GLY A 541 -7.83 28.41 11.09
N SER A 542 -8.42 29.60 10.97
CA SER A 542 -7.93 30.83 11.62
C SER A 542 -9.08 31.70 12.13
N GLY A 543 -9.14 31.90 13.45
CA GLY A 543 -10.33 32.40 14.15
C GLY A 543 -10.30 33.90 14.50
N GLY A 544 -10.85 34.73 13.61
CA GLY A 544 -11.71 35.87 13.98
C GLY A 544 -11.11 37.13 14.63
N PHE A 545 -11.14 38.23 13.87
CA PHE A 545 -11.53 39.55 14.39
C PHE A 545 -12.53 40.20 13.42
N GLY A 546 -13.67 40.69 13.91
CA GLY A 546 -14.74 41.29 13.10
C GLY A 546 -14.65 42.82 13.01
N GLY A 547 -14.96 43.39 11.83
CA GLY A 547 -14.84 44.83 11.58
C GLY A 547 -15.68 45.36 10.41
N ASP A 548 -16.94 45.69 10.71
CA ASP A 548 -17.85 46.67 10.08
C ASP A 548 -17.72 47.07 8.58
N PHE A 549 -18.71 46.62 7.80
CA PHE A 549 -19.32 47.22 6.58
C PHE A 549 -18.56 48.22 5.67
N GLY A 550 -18.21 47.72 4.46
CA GLY A 550 -18.76 48.26 3.20
C GLY A 550 -17.90 49.26 2.39
N GLY A 551 -18.08 49.31 1.05
CA GLY A 551 -17.35 50.33 0.26
C GLY A 551 -17.46 50.39 -1.28
N ARG A 552 -17.83 49.33 -2.00
CA ARG A 552 -18.06 49.38 -3.47
C ARG A 552 -16.76 49.66 -4.29
N PRO A 553 -16.75 49.84 -5.64
CA PRO A 553 -15.95 48.90 -6.46
C PRO A 553 -14.93 49.52 -7.44
N SER A 554 -14.07 48.63 -7.98
CA SER A 554 -13.46 48.66 -9.32
C SER A 554 -12.58 49.85 -9.74
N ARG A 555 -11.34 49.57 -10.18
CA ARG A 555 -10.55 50.48 -11.02
C ARG A 555 -9.55 49.74 -11.93
N PRO A 556 -9.44 50.09 -13.22
CA PRO A 556 -8.49 49.45 -14.14
C PRO A 556 -7.17 50.24 -14.33
N SER A 557 -6.10 49.48 -14.61
CA SER A 557 -5.01 49.71 -15.58
C SER A 557 -4.23 51.07 -15.63
N LYS A 558 -2.90 50.94 -15.63
CA LYS A 558 -1.83 51.88 -16.09
C LYS A 558 -1.56 53.16 -15.27
N GLY A 559 -0.26 53.41 -15.03
CA GLY A 559 0.28 54.73 -14.68
C GLY A 559 1.66 54.64 -14.03
N SER A 560 2.73 54.91 -14.79
CA SER A 560 4.12 54.95 -14.31
C SER A 560 4.39 56.15 -13.38
N GLY A 561 5.16 55.92 -12.31
CA GLY A 561 5.79 56.97 -11.50
C GLY A 561 6.83 56.36 -10.55
N GLU A 562 8.06 56.89 -10.57
CA GLU A 562 9.09 56.55 -9.58
C GLU A 562 8.90 57.41 -8.34
N GLU A 563 8.79 56.79 -7.16
CA GLU A 563 9.03 57.47 -5.88
C GLU A 563 9.73 56.48 -4.93
N VAL A 564 10.64 56.99 -4.09
CA VAL A 564 11.66 56.15 -3.44
C VAL A 564 11.11 55.46 -2.20
N MET A 565 11.09 54.11 -2.24
CA MET A 565 10.79 53.28 -1.07
C MET A 565 11.89 53.42 0.00
N PRO A 566 11.57 53.62 1.29
CA PRO A 566 12.52 53.41 2.37
C PRO A 566 12.83 51.90 2.51
N THR A 567 14.09 51.56 2.76
CA THR A 567 14.49 50.17 3.08
C THR A 567 13.90 49.76 4.42
N PHE A 568 13.07 48.72 4.42
CA PHE A 568 12.66 47.98 5.61
C PHE A 568 13.05 46.52 5.38
N GLU A 569 13.98 46.01 6.18
CA GLU A 569 14.40 44.61 6.14
C GLU A 569 13.29 43.75 6.78
N PRO A 570 12.85 42.65 6.15
CA PRO A 570 11.96 41.70 6.81
C PRO A 570 12.76 40.84 7.80
N ASP A 571 12.31 40.73 9.05
CA ASP A 571 12.90 39.82 10.04
C ASP A 571 12.77 38.36 9.56
N ASN A 572 13.87 37.60 9.61
CA ASN A 572 14.05 36.34 8.88
C ASN A 572 13.79 35.07 9.73
N ASP A 573 13.11 35.22 10.87
CA ASP A 573 13.11 34.23 11.97
C ASP A 573 11.86 33.32 11.96
N ALA A 574 11.35 32.93 10.78
CA ALA A 574 10.10 32.16 10.65
C ALA A 574 10.07 31.04 9.59
N MET A 575 11.16 30.82 8.82
CA MET A 575 11.24 29.75 7.81
C MET A 575 12.63 29.09 7.78
N GLN A 576 13.00 28.38 8.85
CA GLN A 576 14.30 27.67 8.90
C GLN A 576 14.28 26.24 9.51
N ASP A 577 13.17 25.80 10.11
CA ASP A 577 13.08 24.47 10.74
C ASP A 577 12.54 23.35 9.81
N ALA A 578 12.23 23.66 8.55
CA ALA A 578 11.98 22.66 7.50
C ALA A 578 13.31 22.17 6.90
N MET A 579 14.15 21.53 7.72
CA MET A 579 15.43 20.98 7.25
C MET A 579 15.20 19.71 6.42
N ALA A 580 15.63 19.76 5.16
CA ALA A 580 15.76 18.55 4.34
C ALA A 580 16.72 17.55 5.03
N PRO A 581 16.46 16.23 4.94
CA PRO A 581 17.25 15.23 5.65
C PRO A 581 18.71 15.24 5.16
N GLU A 582 19.65 15.41 6.09
CA GLU A 582 21.08 15.47 5.76
C GLU A 582 21.57 14.17 5.10
N ASN A 583 22.48 14.33 4.11
CA ASN A 583 23.23 13.28 3.37
C ASN A 583 22.66 12.81 2.01
N TYR A 584 22.24 13.75 1.17
CA TYR A 584 22.56 13.69 -0.26
C TYR A 584 23.15 15.04 -0.70
N ASP A 585 24.09 15.06 -1.65
CA ASP A 585 24.54 16.33 -2.24
C ASP A 585 23.47 16.81 -3.22
N MET A 586 22.64 17.73 -2.75
CA MET A 586 21.54 18.33 -3.50
C MET A 586 22.01 19.54 -4.33
N THR A 587 23.32 19.82 -4.38
CA THR A 587 23.88 20.93 -5.16
C THR A 587 24.32 20.50 -6.56
N THR A 588 23.98 21.30 -7.57
CA THR A 588 24.48 21.15 -8.94
C THR A 588 25.96 21.53 -9.04
N GLU A 589 26.62 21.25 -10.17
CA GLU A 589 27.95 21.82 -10.47
C GLU A 589 27.95 23.37 -10.54
N SER A 590 26.78 24.02 -10.64
CA SER A 590 26.61 25.47 -10.54
C SER A 590 26.37 25.99 -9.10
N GLY A 591 26.17 25.10 -8.13
CA GLY A 591 25.84 25.45 -6.74
C GLY A 591 24.36 25.85 -6.53
N GLU A 592 23.48 25.47 -7.46
CA GLU A 592 22.03 25.60 -7.34
C GLU A 592 21.48 24.38 -6.60
N VAL A 593 20.44 24.55 -5.77
CA VAL A 593 19.85 23.45 -4.99
C VAL A 593 18.67 22.85 -5.77
N CYS A 594 18.69 21.53 -5.92
CA CYS A 594 17.60 20.77 -6.52
C CYS A 594 16.67 20.24 -5.42
N ASP A 595 15.81 21.11 -4.89
CA ASP A 595 15.00 20.85 -3.69
C ASP A 595 14.11 19.60 -3.79
N TYR A 596 13.72 19.19 -5.00
CA TYR A 596 12.81 18.08 -5.30
C TYR A 596 13.52 16.86 -5.89
N GLN A 597 12.97 15.66 -5.68
CA GLN A 597 13.53 14.43 -6.25
C GLN A 597 12.51 13.30 -6.46
N ILE A 598 12.56 12.66 -7.64
CA ILE A 598 11.96 11.35 -7.89
C ILE A 598 13.06 10.30 -8.12
N LEU A 599 13.04 9.22 -7.33
CA LEU A 599 14.05 8.15 -7.32
C LEU A 599 13.40 6.77 -7.49
N ILE A 600 13.73 6.05 -8.56
CA ILE A 600 13.14 4.73 -8.89
C ILE A 600 14.25 3.66 -8.92
N ASN A 601 14.31 2.83 -7.87
CA ASN A 601 15.37 1.86 -7.62
C ASN A 601 15.04 0.43 -8.13
N ASP A 602 13.83 -0.09 -7.91
CA ASP A 602 13.31 -1.31 -8.58
C ASP A 602 11.76 -1.23 -8.70
N GLY A 603 11.12 -2.32 -9.11
CA GLY A 603 9.66 -2.45 -9.17
C GLY A 603 9.11 -2.61 -10.59
N THR A 604 7.80 -2.42 -10.72
CA THR A 604 7.08 -2.41 -12.00
C THR A 604 6.00 -1.34 -11.92
N ILE A 605 6.23 -0.22 -12.62
CA ILE A 605 5.40 0.98 -12.60
C ILE A 605 4.77 1.15 -13.98
N ASN A 606 3.45 1.32 -14.04
CA ASN A 606 2.72 1.62 -15.28
C ASN A 606 1.83 2.84 -15.07
N ILE A 607 2.12 3.91 -15.80
CA ILE A 607 1.45 5.20 -15.69
C ILE A 607 0.59 5.43 -16.94
N ASP A 608 -0.62 5.92 -16.71
CA ASP A 608 -1.53 6.49 -17.70
C ASP A 608 -1.89 7.90 -17.22
N ALA A 609 -1.46 8.95 -17.95
CA ALA A 609 -1.60 10.35 -17.54
C ALA A 609 -2.08 11.22 -18.72
N GLU A 610 -2.86 12.27 -18.46
CA GLU A 610 -3.23 13.27 -19.48
C GLU A 610 -2.47 14.60 -19.34
N GLY A 611 -1.92 14.86 -18.15
CA GLY A 611 -0.79 15.76 -17.89
C GLY A 611 0.55 15.02 -18.03
N ASP A 612 1.57 15.47 -17.33
CA ASP A 612 2.92 14.95 -17.42
C ASP A 612 3.03 13.52 -16.87
N GLY A 613 3.86 12.73 -17.54
CA GLY A 613 3.98 11.30 -17.22
C GLY A 613 4.68 11.04 -15.89
N ILE A 614 5.73 11.82 -15.64
CA ILE A 614 6.49 11.95 -14.39
C ILE A 614 7.04 13.38 -14.48
N ASP A 615 6.65 14.29 -13.59
CA ASP A 615 7.27 15.62 -13.47
C ASP A 615 8.16 15.68 -12.21
N SER A 616 9.26 16.44 -12.31
CA SER A 616 10.00 16.90 -11.15
C SER A 616 10.75 18.19 -11.43
N ASN A 617 10.46 19.22 -10.64
CA ASN A 617 11.21 20.49 -10.59
C ASN A 617 12.64 20.33 -10.00
N GLY A 618 13.17 19.11 -9.94
CA GLY A 618 14.49 18.79 -9.42
C GLY A 618 15.09 17.56 -10.11
N ASN A 619 15.54 16.59 -9.32
CA ASN A 619 16.28 15.43 -9.83
C ASN A 619 15.35 14.23 -10.13
N LEU A 620 15.58 13.52 -11.25
CA LEU A 620 14.85 12.31 -11.60
C LEU A 620 15.79 11.16 -11.98
N PHE A 621 15.79 10.08 -11.18
CA PHE A 621 16.72 8.97 -11.31
C PHE A 621 16.04 7.62 -11.57
N PHE A 622 16.31 7.02 -12.72
CA PHE A 622 15.90 5.65 -13.06
C PHE A 622 17.06 4.67 -12.83
N LYS A 623 17.19 4.15 -11.60
CA LYS A 623 18.25 3.20 -11.21
C LYS A 623 17.89 1.73 -11.45
N GLY A 624 16.61 1.38 -11.56
CA GLY A 624 16.21 0.00 -11.86
C GLY A 624 14.76 -0.20 -12.30
N GLY A 625 14.21 -1.38 -11.99
CA GLY A 625 12.79 -1.68 -12.20
C GLY A 625 12.36 -1.86 -13.66
N THR A 626 11.10 -1.55 -13.90
CA THR A 626 10.49 -1.40 -15.24
C THR A 626 9.44 -0.31 -15.14
N VAL A 627 9.64 0.80 -15.85
CA VAL A 627 8.73 1.94 -15.89
C VAL A 627 8.15 2.04 -17.30
N ILE A 628 6.82 2.10 -17.37
CA ILE A 628 6.05 2.29 -18.61
C ILE A 628 5.16 3.51 -18.40
N VAL A 629 5.21 4.47 -19.32
CA VAL A 629 4.38 5.69 -19.28
C VAL A 629 3.62 5.85 -20.58
N ASN A 630 2.30 6.06 -20.47
CA ASN A 630 1.37 6.29 -21.57
C ASN A 630 0.70 7.65 -21.39
N GLY A 631 1.29 8.69 -21.98
CA GLY A 631 0.84 10.06 -21.83
C GLY A 631 1.99 11.04 -21.98
N PRO A 632 1.71 12.35 -22.11
CA PRO A 632 0.43 12.96 -22.41
C PRO A 632 0.09 12.86 -23.90
N THR A 633 -1.17 13.11 -24.26
CA THR A 633 -1.56 13.32 -25.66
C THR A 633 -1.38 14.77 -26.13
N ARG A 634 -1.21 15.71 -25.19
CA ARG A 634 -1.13 17.16 -25.40
C ARG A 634 0.33 17.64 -25.41
N GLY A 635 0.71 18.43 -26.42
CA GLY A 635 2.08 18.96 -26.56
C GLY A 635 2.42 20.17 -25.70
N GLY A 636 1.68 20.43 -24.63
CA GLY A 636 2.08 21.37 -23.56
C GLY A 636 2.85 20.69 -22.43
N ASN A 637 2.88 19.36 -22.46
CA ASN A 637 3.32 18.42 -21.42
C ASN A 637 4.19 17.33 -22.10
N GLY A 638 4.89 16.51 -21.32
CA GLY A 638 5.86 15.48 -21.74
C GLY A 638 5.68 14.12 -21.03
N ALA A 639 6.16 13.04 -21.65
CA ALA A 639 6.06 11.70 -21.05
C ALA A 639 6.99 11.50 -19.83
N ILE A 640 7.91 12.44 -19.68
CA ILE A 640 8.78 12.73 -18.54
C ILE A 640 9.07 14.23 -18.69
N ASP A 641 8.93 15.03 -17.64
CA ASP A 641 9.58 16.34 -17.53
C ASP A 641 10.46 16.35 -16.27
N CYS A 642 11.59 17.05 -16.36
CA CYS A 642 12.64 17.06 -15.33
C CYS A 642 13.83 17.93 -15.76
N GLY A 643 14.66 18.31 -14.78
CA GLY A 643 15.96 18.95 -15.04
C GLY A 643 15.89 20.48 -15.16
N ASP A 644 14.87 21.10 -14.57
CA ASP A 644 14.85 22.54 -14.33
C ASP A 644 16.12 22.97 -13.57
N ARG A 645 16.58 24.21 -13.79
CA ARG A 645 17.73 24.82 -13.06
C ARG A 645 19.04 23.99 -13.03
N GLY A 646 19.24 23.11 -14.01
CA GLY A 646 20.45 22.29 -14.12
C GLY A 646 20.42 20.99 -13.31
N CYS A 647 19.27 20.60 -12.78
CA CYS A 647 19.10 19.35 -12.06
C CYS A 647 19.26 18.10 -12.94
N VAL A 648 19.59 16.97 -12.32
CA VAL A 648 19.98 15.75 -13.02
C VAL A 648 18.78 14.87 -13.31
N CYS A 649 18.61 14.50 -14.58
CA CYS A 649 17.61 13.54 -15.02
C CYS A 649 18.29 12.40 -15.78
N GLU A 650 18.36 11.20 -15.20
CA GLU A 650 19.35 10.16 -15.55
C GLU A 650 18.75 8.74 -15.56
N VAL A 651 19.19 7.91 -16.51
CA VAL A 651 18.92 6.45 -16.50
C VAL A 651 20.21 5.66 -16.32
N THR A 652 20.33 4.98 -15.18
CA THR A 652 21.46 4.09 -14.86
C THR A 652 21.09 2.60 -14.89
N GLY A 653 19.80 2.24 -14.92
CA GLY A 653 19.39 0.84 -14.95
C GLY A 653 17.95 0.56 -15.38
N GLY A 654 17.51 -0.68 -15.14
CA GLY A 654 16.12 -1.10 -15.32
C GLY A 654 15.65 -1.27 -16.78
N THR A 655 14.44 -0.80 -17.05
CA THR A 655 13.83 -0.70 -18.38
C THR A 655 12.85 0.47 -18.36
N LEU A 656 13.03 1.43 -19.26
CA LEU A 656 12.18 2.61 -19.39
C LEU A 656 11.52 2.61 -20.77
N ILE A 657 10.20 2.80 -20.82
CA ILE A 657 9.42 3.09 -22.02
C ILE A 657 8.45 4.22 -21.68
N ALA A 658 8.78 5.46 -22.03
CA ALA A 658 7.89 6.60 -21.83
C ALA A 658 7.44 7.15 -23.19
N ALA A 659 6.12 7.19 -23.42
CA ALA A 659 5.53 7.48 -24.74
C ALA A 659 4.41 8.52 -24.64
N GLY A 660 4.58 9.64 -25.33
CA GLY A 660 3.67 10.78 -25.26
C GLY A 660 3.86 11.77 -26.40
N ALA A 661 3.42 13.01 -26.19
CA ALA A 661 3.58 14.10 -27.13
C ALA A 661 5.06 14.42 -27.42
N ALA A 662 5.31 15.15 -28.51
CA ALA A 662 6.64 15.65 -28.89
C ALA A 662 6.71 17.18 -28.81
N GLY A 663 6.09 17.74 -27.75
CA GLY A 663 6.12 19.17 -27.41
C GLY A 663 7.26 19.44 -26.44
N MET A 664 7.05 19.01 -25.19
CA MET A 664 8.02 19.01 -24.10
C MET A 664 8.81 17.68 -24.02
N ASP A 665 9.11 17.01 -25.15
CA ASP A 665 9.82 15.72 -25.07
C ASP A 665 11.33 15.88 -24.82
N ILE A 666 11.73 15.55 -23.60
CA ILE A 666 13.11 15.50 -23.15
C ILE A 666 13.86 14.25 -23.69
N THR A 667 15.12 14.10 -23.28
CA THR A 667 15.81 12.79 -23.30
C THR A 667 16.67 12.69 -22.05
N PRO A 668 16.38 11.77 -21.10
CA PRO A 668 17.20 11.57 -19.91
C PRO A 668 18.65 11.26 -20.24
N GLN A 669 19.56 11.69 -19.37
CA GLN A 669 20.99 11.47 -19.48
C GLN A 669 21.34 9.98 -19.41
N SER A 670 22.40 9.62 -20.14
CA SER A 670 22.78 8.24 -20.46
C SER A 670 24.23 7.98 -20.02
N THR A 671 24.45 7.83 -18.72
CA THR A 671 25.78 7.66 -18.10
C THR A 671 26.26 6.20 -18.18
N THR A 672 25.47 5.27 -17.63
CA THR A 672 25.80 3.84 -17.56
C THR A 672 24.86 2.94 -18.36
N GLN A 673 23.59 3.35 -18.56
CA GLN A 673 22.64 2.68 -19.45
C GLN A 673 22.28 3.60 -20.63
N GLN A 674 22.11 3.02 -21.82
CA GLN A 674 21.82 3.79 -23.04
C GLN A 674 20.34 4.18 -23.14
N VAL A 675 20.08 5.43 -23.52
CA VAL A 675 18.75 6.00 -23.74
C VAL A 675 18.59 6.36 -25.22
N ILE A 676 17.44 6.02 -25.81
CA ILE A 676 17.08 6.36 -27.20
C ILE A 676 15.70 7.01 -27.18
N ASN A 677 15.62 8.31 -27.47
CA ASN A 677 14.36 8.99 -27.82
C ASN A 677 14.06 8.77 -29.32
N VAL A 678 12.88 8.24 -29.63
CA VAL A 678 12.35 8.04 -30.99
C VAL A 678 11.26 9.07 -31.28
N ARG A 679 11.67 10.29 -31.66
CA ARG A 679 10.77 11.37 -32.08
C ARG A 679 10.32 11.18 -33.53
N LEU A 680 9.02 10.98 -33.74
CA LEU A 680 8.42 10.69 -35.04
C LEU A 680 7.98 11.97 -35.78
N SER A 681 7.92 11.89 -37.12
CA SER A 681 7.53 13.03 -37.99
C SER A 681 6.07 13.46 -37.86
N SER A 682 5.23 12.61 -37.27
CA SER A 682 3.83 12.89 -36.91
C SER A 682 3.41 11.98 -35.77
N ALA A 683 2.42 12.40 -34.99
CA ALA A 683 1.77 11.53 -34.02
C ALA A 683 1.24 10.23 -34.67
N GLN A 684 1.24 9.15 -33.89
CA GLN A 684 0.74 7.82 -34.21
C GLN A 684 -0.40 7.47 -33.25
N SER A 685 -1.38 6.71 -33.73
CA SER A 685 -2.49 6.26 -32.88
C SER A 685 -2.04 5.27 -31.82
N ALA A 686 -2.76 5.24 -30.69
CA ALA A 686 -2.72 4.17 -29.71
C ALA A 686 -2.65 2.77 -30.35
N GLY A 687 -1.87 1.87 -29.73
CA GLY A 687 -1.62 0.52 -30.24
C GLY A 687 -0.71 0.44 -31.47
N THR A 688 -0.14 1.55 -31.93
CA THR A 688 0.97 1.51 -32.91
C THR A 688 2.23 1.06 -32.18
N LYS A 689 2.86 0.00 -32.67
CA LYS A 689 4.11 -0.51 -32.09
C LYS A 689 5.29 0.37 -32.50
N VAL A 690 6.26 0.50 -31.61
CA VAL A 690 7.61 1.00 -31.88
C VAL A 690 8.58 -0.07 -31.41
N ALA A 691 9.61 -0.37 -32.19
CA ALA A 691 10.63 -1.35 -31.81
C ALA A 691 12.02 -0.90 -32.21
N ILE A 692 12.98 -1.18 -31.34
CA ILE A 692 14.41 -0.99 -31.59
C ILE A 692 14.99 -2.36 -31.96
N LYS A 693 15.50 -2.48 -33.18
CA LYS A 693 16.17 -3.66 -33.72
C LYS A 693 17.68 -3.50 -33.67
N ASP A 694 18.40 -4.59 -33.38
CA ASP A 694 19.86 -4.66 -33.55
C ASP A 694 20.26 -4.71 -35.03
N LYS A 695 21.57 -4.59 -35.30
CA LYS A 695 22.18 -4.71 -36.64
C LYS A 695 21.89 -6.03 -37.38
N ASP A 696 21.48 -7.08 -36.67
CA ASP A 696 21.15 -8.40 -37.25
C ASP A 696 19.62 -8.57 -37.43
N GLY A 697 18.84 -7.53 -37.11
CA GLY A 697 17.39 -7.44 -37.29
C GLY A 697 16.55 -7.94 -36.10
N ASN A 698 17.16 -8.37 -34.99
CA ASN A 698 16.42 -8.86 -33.83
C ASN A 698 15.83 -7.69 -33.04
N ILE A 699 14.58 -7.82 -32.59
CA ILE A 699 13.97 -6.87 -31.65
C ILE A 699 14.70 -6.94 -30.30
N VAL A 700 15.20 -5.79 -29.86
CA VAL A 700 15.87 -5.60 -28.56
C VAL A 700 14.89 -5.02 -27.54
N MET A 701 14.12 -4.01 -27.95
CA MET A 701 13.00 -3.45 -27.20
C MET A 701 11.78 -3.27 -28.11
N GLU A 702 10.58 -3.43 -27.56
CA GLU A 702 9.30 -3.16 -28.22
C GLU A 702 8.39 -2.41 -27.24
N ALA A 703 7.82 -1.30 -27.69
CA ALA A 703 6.76 -0.54 -27.06
C ALA A 703 5.47 -0.66 -27.87
N CYS A 704 4.33 -0.54 -27.20
CA CYS A 704 3.01 -0.50 -27.83
C CYS A 704 2.12 0.46 -27.02
N PRO A 705 2.37 1.79 -27.11
CA PRO A 705 1.74 2.77 -26.24
C PRO A 705 0.21 2.73 -26.33
N GLU A 706 -0.44 2.88 -25.18
CA GLU A 706 -1.89 2.76 -25.06
C GLU A 706 -2.62 4.09 -25.35
N LYS A 707 -1.89 5.22 -25.37
CA LYS A 707 -2.33 6.53 -25.85
C LYS A 707 -1.73 6.90 -27.22
N SER A 708 -2.22 8.01 -27.80
CA SER A 708 -1.63 8.63 -28.99
C SER A 708 -0.29 9.28 -28.63
N PHE A 709 0.76 9.02 -29.41
CA PHE A 709 2.12 9.45 -29.10
C PHE A 709 2.86 9.98 -30.34
N GLN A 710 3.87 10.82 -30.15
CA GLN A 710 4.81 11.24 -31.19
C GLN A 710 6.27 11.05 -30.77
N SER A 711 6.58 11.06 -29.47
CA SER A 711 7.89 10.72 -28.93
C SER A 711 7.82 9.42 -28.11
N VAL A 712 8.90 8.64 -28.12
CA VAL A 712 9.07 7.47 -27.25
C VAL A 712 10.50 7.40 -26.73
N VAL A 713 10.70 7.64 -25.45
CA VAL A 713 11.97 7.41 -24.75
C VAL A 713 12.07 5.93 -24.39
N MET A 714 13.16 5.29 -24.82
CA MET A 714 13.40 3.85 -24.62
C MET A 714 14.79 3.59 -24.05
N SER A 715 14.88 2.90 -22.92
CA SER A 715 16.15 2.46 -22.31
C SER A 715 16.06 1.05 -21.74
N SER A 716 17.13 0.25 -21.85
CA SER A 716 17.27 -1.03 -21.14
C SER A 716 18.72 -1.54 -21.18
N SER A 717 19.04 -2.48 -20.29
CA SER A 717 20.33 -3.16 -20.20
C SER A 717 20.74 -3.99 -21.43
N ASP A 718 19.84 -4.17 -22.42
CA ASP A 718 20.12 -4.90 -23.67
C ASP A 718 20.52 -3.92 -24.82
N LEU A 719 20.53 -2.60 -24.57
CA LEU A 719 21.16 -1.58 -25.43
C LEU A 719 22.64 -1.40 -25.05
N VAL A 720 23.54 -1.33 -26.05
CA VAL A 720 25.00 -1.44 -25.88
C VAL A 720 25.71 -0.27 -26.55
N ILE A 721 26.64 0.36 -25.83
CA ILE A 721 27.47 1.48 -26.32
C ILE A 721 28.24 1.05 -27.59
N GLY A 722 28.12 1.85 -28.65
CA GLY A 722 28.87 1.66 -29.90
C GLY A 722 28.29 0.65 -30.90
N GLU A 723 27.21 -0.06 -30.54
CA GLU A 723 26.46 -0.90 -31.49
C GLU A 723 25.48 -0.06 -32.34
N THR A 724 25.13 -0.58 -33.52
CA THR A 724 24.19 0.08 -34.44
C THR A 724 22.77 -0.47 -34.25
N TYR A 725 21.82 0.43 -34.04
CA TYR A 725 20.40 0.13 -33.88
C TYR A 725 19.54 0.74 -34.99
N THR A 726 18.41 0.11 -35.31
CA THR A 726 17.39 0.62 -36.23
C THR A 726 16.05 0.65 -35.51
N TYR A 727 15.43 1.83 -35.40
CA TYR A 727 14.04 1.92 -34.94
C TYR A 727 13.07 1.70 -36.10
N VAL A 728 11.94 1.05 -35.81
CA VAL A 728 10.82 0.82 -36.74
C VAL A 728 9.51 0.99 -36.00
N TYR A 729 8.46 1.45 -36.69
CA TYR A 729 7.14 1.64 -36.10
C TYR A 729 6.01 1.26 -37.08
N GLY A 730 4.86 0.86 -36.54
CA GLY A 730 3.69 0.45 -37.34
C GLY A 730 2.76 -0.51 -36.62
N LYS A 731 1.75 -1.05 -37.33
CA LYS A 731 0.82 -2.04 -36.76
C LYS A 731 1.42 -3.45 -36.66
N GLU A 732 2.43 -3.75 -37.47
CA GLU A 732 3.26 -4.95 -37.36
C GLU A 732 4.74 -4.56 -37.42
N ILE A 733 5.56 -5.19 -36.57
CA ILE A 733 7.02 -5.06 -36.58
C ILE A 733 7.59 -6.29 -37.27
N ASN A 734 7.64 -6.25 -38.61
CA ASN A 734 8.34 -7.24 -39.44
C ASN A 734 9.77 -6.74 -39.74
#